data_AF-A0A0K9PE71-F1
#
_entry.id   AF-A0A0K9PE71-F1
#
_cell.length_a   1.000
_cell.length_b   1.000
_cell.length_c   1.000
_cell.angle_alpha   90.00
_cell.angle_beta   90.00
_cell.angle_gamma   90.00
#
_symmetry.space_group_name_H-M   'P 1'
#
loop_
_entity.id
_entity.type
_entity.pdbx_description
1 polymer ?
#
loop_
_entity_poly.entity_id
_entity_poly.type
_entity_poly.pdbx_seq_one_letter_code
_entity_poly.pdbx_strand_id
1 'polypeptide(L)'
;MSSSSCPPYDFPAKYYSVIDGVCTRADSFFQGKPVLNQGVGYAVIIGFGLFFAFFTTFLVSLERRYVGSTHTSEWFNTAGRNIKTGLIASVIVSQWTWAATLLQSSNVAWQYGVSGPFWYASGATIQVLLFGIMAIEIKRKAPHAHTVCEIVRARWGTVAHVIFLGFCFLTNIIVTAMLLLGGSAVTNALTGVNIYVASFLIPIGIVVYTLAGGLKATFLASYIHTIVVHVALVVFVYLVYTSSDQLGSPKIVYERLLQVAAKSRTCTDPLSHTDQACGPVTGNYNGSYATMLSSGGLVFGIINIVGNFGTVFVDNGYWVSAIAARPSSTHKGYLLGGLVWFSVPFSMATALGIGALALDLPITADEANQGLVPAATAIALMGKGGSVLLLTMLFMAVTSSGSAELIAVSSLCTYDIYRTYINPDANGKQILKLSRATVLGFGCLMGVFAIVLNKAGVSLGWMYLAMGVFVGSAVFPIAFMLLWRKANALGAILGSTVGCTLGVITWLTVAKVEYGRVNLDTTGRNAPMLAGNLVSILVSGFIHASCSFIWPQNYDWSTSKQISQVERVKIDLTEDEFAEEKLSNAKSWIVKWGSIFTLVIVVLWPLFSLPAKEFSLGYFTFWAVIAVVWGTIGSAVIIILPITESWATIQHILIGLVTNDRLTEKIDEVNFRLRCIMQSIPEAQQAYLMEKEKSKKQEALELQQLRHNAPLTSVSAEG
;
A
#
# COMPACT_ATOMS: atom_id res chain seq x y z
N MET A 1 3.13 -54.56 -14.40
CA MET A 1 3.18 -53.13 -14.76
C MET A 1 1.96 -52.47 -14.13
N SER A 2 2.12 -51.89 -12.95
CA SER A 2 1.02 -51.21 -12.26
C SER A 2 0.59 -50.00 -13.08
N SER A 3 -0.68 -49.97 -13.49
CA SER A 3 -1.31 -48.79 -14.07
C SER A 3 -1.18 -47.62 -13.09
N SER A 4 -0.23 -46.73 -13.32
CA SER A 4 -0.12 -45.47 -12.60
C SER A 4 -1.40 -44.68 -12.87
N SER A 5 -2.21 -44.45 -11.83
CA SER A 5 -3.38 -43.60 -11.87
C SER A 5 -2.97 -42.21 -12.37
N CYS A 6 -3.44 -41.84 -13.55
CA CYS A 6 -3.43 -40.46 -14.02
C CYS A 6 -4.84 -39.90 -13.79
N PRO A 7 -5.01 -38.80 -13.06
CA PRO A 7 -3.99 -37.90 -12.46
C PRO A 7 -3.26 -38.45 -11.21
N PRO A 8 -2.12 -37.85 -10.80
CA PRO A 8 -1.40 -38.21 -9.57
C PRO A 8 -2.16 -37.94 -8.27
N TYR A 9 -3.18 -37.07 -8.32
CA TYR A 9 -4.09 -36.78 -7.21
C TYR A 9 -5.50 -36.53 -7.75
N ASP A 10 -6.52 -36.70 -6.92
CA ASP A 10 -7.92 -36.53 -7.35
C ASP A 10 -8.32 -35.05 -7.55
N PHE A 11 -7.74 -34.14 -6.76
CA PHE A 11 -8.16 -32.74 -6.76
C PHE A 11 -7.77 -31.92 -8.00
N PRO A 12 -6.60 -32.12 -8.67
CA PRO A 12 -6.26 -31.42 -9.89
C PRO A 12 -6.62 -32.23 -11.15
N ALA A 13 -7.42 -33.30 -11.04
CA ALA A 13 -7.71 -34.25 -12.13
C ALA A 13 -8.06 -33.60 -13.47
N LYS A 14 -8.86 -32.53 -13.43
CA LYS A 14 -9.30 -31.75 -14.60
C LYS A 14 -8.16 -31.08 -15.39
N TYR A 15 -6.96 -30.98 -14.82
CA TYR A 15 -5.79 -30.36 -15.45
C TYR A 15 -4.80 -31.40 -15.99
N TYR A 16 -5.12 -32.69 -15.92
CA TYR A 16 -4.28 -33.76 -16.44
C TYR A 16 -5.03 -34.54 -17.51
N SER A 17 -4.30 -34.98 -18.54
CA SER A 17 -4.80 -35.87 -19.58
C SER A 17 -3.78 -36.98 -19.84
N VAL A 18 -4.24 -38.14 -20.30
CA VAL A 18 -3.35 -39.22 -20.74
C VAL A 18 -3.16 -39.09 -22.25
N ILE A 19 -1.93 -38.78 -22.67
CA ILE A 19 -1.52 -38.69 -24.07
C ILE A 19 -0.48 -39.80 -24.30
N ASP A 20 -0.74 -40.70 -25.24
CA ASP A 20 0.16 -41.83 -25.57
C ASP A 20 0.55 -42.71 -24.36
N GLY A 21 -0.37 -42.88 -23.41
CA GLY A 21 -0.14 -43.64 -22.18
C GLY A 21 0.67 -42.89 -21.12
N VAL A 22 1.01 -41.62 -21.36
CA VAL A 22 1.74 -40.77 -20.41
C VAL A 22 0.82 -39.70 -19.82
N CYS A 23 0.84 -39.58 -18.49
CA CYS A 23 0.08 -38.55 -17.78
C CYS A 23 0.73 -37.19 -18.00
N THR A 24 0.01 -36.30 -18.68
CA THR A 24 0.48 -34.98 -19.07
C THR A 24 -0.39 -33.92 -18.42
N ARG A 25 0.24 -32.92 -17.81
CA ARG A 25 -0.45 -31.76 -17.24
C ARG A 25 -0.72 -30.72 -18.34
N ALA A 26 -1.84 -30.01 -18.23
CA ALA A 26 -2.18 -28.94 -19.14
C ALA A 26 -1.04 -27.90 -19.25
N ASP A 27 -0.80 -27.41 -20.46
CA ASP A 27 0.34 -26.52 -20.76
C ASP A 27 0.23 -25.14 -20.08
N SER A 28 -1.00 -24.67 -19.86
CA SER A 28 -1.31 -23.39 -19.21
C SER A 28 -2.68 -23.45 -18.53
N PHE A 29 -2.85 -22.67 -17.46
CA PHE A 29 -4.11 -22.56 -16.75
C PHE A 29 -5.15 -21.78 -17.56
N PHE A 30 -4.75 -20.64 -18.14
CA PHE A 30 -5.68 -19.75 -18.84
C PHE A 30 -5.92 -20.18 -20.29
N GLN A 31 -4.99 -20.90 -20.94
CA GLN A 31 -5.09 -21.39 -22.33
C GLN A 31 -5.49 -20.29 -23.34
N GLY A 32 -5.17 -19.02 -23.05
CA GLY A 32 -5.60 -17.87 -23.84
C GLY A 32 -7.12 -17.63 -23.87
N LYS A 33 -7.91 -18.30 -23.02
CA LYS A 33 -9.37 -18.18 -22.96
C LYS A 33 -9.79 -17.39 -21.72
N PRO A 34 -10.33 -16.17 -21.87
CA PRO A 34 -10.80 -15.39 -20.75
C PRO A 34 -12.07 -15.99 -20.14
N VAL A 35 -12.19 -15.93 -18.81
CA VAL A 35 -13.34 -16.46 -18.05
C VAL A 35 -14.55 -15.52 -18.11
N LEU A 36 -14.28 -14.23 -18.22
CA LEU A 36 -15.26 -13.16 -18.34
C LEU A 36 -15.30 -12.65 -19.78
N ASN A 37 -16.43 -12.05 -20.16
CA ASN A 37 -16.52 -11.37 -21.45
C ASN A 37 -15.83 -10.00 -21.39
N GLN A 38 -15.50 -9.46 -22.58
CA GLN A 38 -14.88 -8.14 -22.69
C GLN A 38 -15.78 -7.01 -22.14
N GLY A 39 -17.11 -7.19 -22.19
CA GLY A 39 -18.07 -6.23 -21.65
C GLY A 39 -17.87 -5.96 -20.17
N VAL A 40 -17.61 -7.00 -19.36
CA VAL A 40 -17.29 -6.84 -17.94
C VAL A 40 -15.98 -6.07 -17.75
N GLY A 41 -14.96 -6.33 -18.59
CA GLY A 41 -13.70 -5.60 -18.54
C GLY A 41 -13.86 -4.11 -18.79
N TYR A 42 -14.57 -3.72 -19.86
CA TYR A 42 -14.86 -2.32 -20.14
C TYR A 42 -15.78 -1.68 -19.10
N ALA A 43 -16.76 -2.42 -18.58
CA ALA A 43 -17.62 -1.94 -17.51
C ALA A 43 -16.83 -1.67 -16.22
N VAL A 44 -15.85 -2.50 -15.87
CA VAL A 44 -14.99 -2.24 -14.71
C VAL A 44 -14.10 -1.01 -14.97
N ILE A 45 -13.41 -0.95 -16.10
CA ILE A 45 -12.46 0.14 -16.38
C ILE A 45 -13.16 1.50 -16.48
N ILE A 46 -14.22 1.59 -17.28
CA ILE A 46 -14.91 2.85 -17.58
C ILE A 46 -15.97 3.14 -16.50
N GLY A 47 -16.74 2.14 -16.12
CA GLY A 47 -17.87 2.29 -15.20
C GLY A 47 -17.45 2.72 -13.81
N PHE A 48 -16.40 2.12 -13.23
CA PHE A 48 -15.92 2.56 -11.91
C PHE A 48 -15.29 3.95 -11.95
N GLY A 49 -14.53 4.29 -13.00
CA GLY A 49 -13.98 5.65 -13.15
C GLY A 49 -15.08 6.72 -13.17
N LEU A 50 -16.15 6.49 -13.93
CA LEU A 50 -17.32 7.38 -13.96
C LEU A 50 -18.09 7.40 -12.63
N PHE A 51 -18.30 6.23 -12.02
CA PHE A 51 -18.95 6.11 -10.73
C PHE A 51 -18.22 6.94 -9.67
N PHE A 52 -16.90 6.77 -9.54
CA PHE A 52 -16.13 7.52 -8.56
C PHE A 52 -16.09 9.01 -8.90
N ALA A 53 -15.98 9.39 -10.17
CA ALA A 53 -16.04 10.81 -10.54
C ALA A 53 -17.36 11.47 -10.09
N PHE A 54 -18.49 10.82 -10.34
CA PHE A 54 -19.79 11.31 -9.88
C PHE A 54 -19.88 11.32 -8.36
N PHE A 55 -19.52 10.20 -7.74
CA PHE A 55 -19.66 9.98 -6.30
C PHE A 55 -18.77 10.92 -5.47
N THR A 56 -17.51 11.10 -5.83
CA THR A 56 -16.60 12.00 -5.12
C THR A 56 -17.03 13.45 -5.29
N THR A 57 -17.46 13.83 -6.49
CA THR A 57 -17.99 15.19 -6.76
C THR A 57 -19.24 15.44 -5.92
N PHE A 58 -20.13 14.45 -5.82
CA PHE A 58 -21.32 14.51 -4.99
C PHE A 58 -20.98 14.69 -3.51
N LEU A 59 -20.08 13.88 -2.95
CA LEU A 59 -19.67 14.00 -1.54
C LEU A 59 -19.00 15.33 -1.24
N VAL A 60 -18.14 15.81 -2.13
CA VAL A 60 -17.51 17.14 -1.99
C VAL A 60 -18.54 18.25 -2.06
N SER A 61 -19.56 18.13 -2.93
CA SER A 61 -20.66 19.09 -3.02
C SER A 61 -21.50 19.12 -1.74
N LEU A 62 -21.77 17.96 -1.13
CA LEU A 62 -22.47 17.88 0.16
C LEU A 62 -21.66 18.54 1.27
N GLU A 63 -20.37 18.26 1.34
CA GLU A 63 -19.49 18.88 2.34
C GLU A 63 -19.46 20.41 2.17
N ARG A 64 -19.32 20.90 0.93
CA ARG A 64 -19.36 22.33 0.66
C ARG A 64 -20.66 22.98 1.12
N ARG A 65 -21.79 22.32 0.89
CA ARG A 65 -23.12 22.85 1.24
C ARG A 65 -23.38 22.85 2.74
N TYR A 66 -23.02 21.78 3.44
CA TYR A 66 -23.43 21.56 4.83
C TYR A 66 -22.32 21.77 5.88
N VAL A 67 -21.06 21.82 5.47
CA VAL A 67 -19.90 22.00 6.37
C VAL A 67 -19.17 23.33 6.10
N GLY A 68 -19.43 23.97 4.94
CA GLY A 68 -18.90 25.30 4.62
C GLY A 68 -17.42 25.30 4.17
N SER A 69 -16.91 24.21 3.59
CA SER A 69 -15.53 24.14 3.11
C SER A 69 -15.26 25.09 1.93
N THR A 70 -14.16 25.85 2.00
CA THR A 70 -13.75 26.76 0.91
C THR A 70 -12.76 26.09 -0.03
N HIS A 71 -13.12 26.00 -1.32
CA HIS A 71 -12.31 25.37 -2.36
C HIS A 71 -11.18 26.31 -2.84
N THR A 72 -10.09 26.35 -2.07
CA THR A 72 -8.84 27.05 -2.41
C THR A 72 -7.85 26.08 -3.06
N SER A 73 -6.80 26.62 -3.69
CA SER A 73 -5.71 25.80 -4.25
C SER A 73 -4.97 25.01 -3.16
N GLU A 74 -4.82 25.63 -2.00
CA GLU A 74 -4.28 25.02 -0.79
C GLU A 74 -5.16 23.89 -0.27
N TRP A 75 -6.49 24.07 -0.25
CA TRP A 75 -7.40 22.99 0.13
C TRP A 75 -7.33 21.82 -0.86
N PHE A 76 -7.24 22.11 -2.16
CA PHE A 76 -7.11 21.10 -3.21
C PHE A 76 -5.85 20.24 -3.06
N ASN A 77 -4.72 20.83 -2.67
CA ASN A 77 -3.42 20.15 -2.57
C ASN A 77 -3.05 19.65 -1.16
N THR A 78 -3.73 20.10 -0.09
CA THR A 78 -3.38 19.73 1.29
C THR A 78 -4.54 19.13 2.09
N ALA A 79 -5.73 19.04 1.49
CA ALA A 79 -6.96 18.57 2.14
C ALA A 79 -7.28 19.32 3.46
N GLY A 80 -6.82 20.57 3.60
CA GLY A 80 -7.01 21.38 4.80
C GLY A 80 -6.21 20.91 6.03
N ARG A 81 -5.28 19.95 5.87
CA ARG A 81 -4.35 19.49 6.93
C ARG A 81 -5.02 18.94 8.20
N ASN A 82 -6.28 18.50 8.10
CA ASN A 82 -7.12 18.13 9.26
C ASN A 82 -7.68 16.70 9.16
N ILE A 83 -6.93 15.78 8.55
CA ILE A 83 -7.37 14.38 8.45
C ILE A 83 -7.08 13.66 9.78
N LYS A 84 -8.07 12.92 10.30
CA LYS A 84 -8.00 12.17 11.56
C LYS A 84 -7.33 10.80 11.38
N THR A 85 -7.03 10.14 12.50
CA THR A 85 -6.20 8.94 12.60
C THR A 85 -6.70 7.78 11.74
N GLY A 86 -7.99 7.46 11.82
CA GLY A 86 -8.59 6.35 11.10
C GLY A 86 -8.56 6.56 9.60
N LEU A 87 -8.98 7.74 9.13
CA LEU A 87 -8.96 8.05 7.70
C LEU A 87 -7.53 8.08 7.16
N ILE A 88 -6.55 8.64 7.90
CA ILE A 88 -5.12 8.55 7.52
C ILE A 88 -4.68 7.09 7.41
N ALA A 89 -4.96 6.26 8.41
CA ALA A 89 -4.57 4.85 8.39
C ALA A 89 -5.15 4.14 7.17
N SER A 90 -6.43 4.37 6.86
CA SER A 90 -7.09 3.78 5.69
C SER A 90 -6.49 4.25 4.37
N VAL A 91 -6.19 5.54 4.25
CA VAL A 91 -5.53 6.11 3.07
C VAL A 91 -4.13 5.51 2.89
N ILE A 92 -3.34 5.37 3.97
CA ILE A 92 -2.01 4.74 3.91
C ILE A 92 -2.12 3.30 3.43
N VAL A 93 -3.04 2.50 4.00
CA VAL A 93 -3.27 1.12 3.56
C VAL A 93 -3.68 1.09 2.09
N SER A 94 -4.58 1.98 1.68
CA SER A 94 -5.05 2.08 0.29
C SER A 94 -3.89 2.39 -0.67
N GLN A 95 -3.13 3.44 -0.38
CA GLN A 95 -2.05 3.93 -1.22
C GLN A 95 -0.95 2.89 -1.38
N TRP A 96 -0.67 2.10 -0.33
CA TRP A 96 0.34 1.03 -0.34
C TRP A 96 -0.20 -0.31 -0.87
N THR A 97 -1.52 -0.47 -1.03
CA THR A 97 -2.10 -1.67 -1.63
C THR A 97 -2.11 -1.54 -3.14
N TRP A 98 -0.95 -1.76 -3.75
CA TRP A 98 -0.77 -1.74 -5.21
C TRP A 98 -1.28 -3.01 -5.87
N ALA A 99 -1.34 -2.98 -7.20
CA ALA A 99 -1.43 -4.19 -8.01
C ALA A 99 -0.35 -5.21 -7.60
N ALA A 100 0.91 -4.77 -7.44
CA ALA A 100 1.99 -5.65 -6.97
C ALA A 100 1.70 -6.27 -5.59
N THR A 101 1.13 -5.52 -4.65
CA THR A 101 0.80 -6.00 -3.30
C THR A 101 -0.13 -7.21 -3.32
N LEU A 102 -1.06 -7.25 -4.27
CA LEU A 102 -2.01 -8.37 -4.40
C LEU A 102 -1.46 -9.48 -5.31
N LEU A 103 -0.81 -9.11 -6.41
CA LEU A 103 -0.40 -10.04 -7.46
C LEU A 103 0.99 -10.64 -7.21
N GLN A 104 1.97 -9.80 -6.90
CA GLN A 104 3.36 -10.21 -6.71
C GLN A 104 3.55 -10.95 -5.38
N SER A 105 2.81 -10.59 -4.32
CA SER A 105 2.84 -11.31 -3.05
C SER A 105 2.38 -12.77 -3.22
N SER A 106 1.28 -13.00 -3.96
CA SER A 106 0.81 -14.34 -4.31
C SER A 106 1.77 -15.07 -5.26
N ASN A 107 2.44 -14.36 -6.18
CA ASN A 107 3.46 -14.93 -7.04
C ASN A 107 4.66 -15.48 -6.23
N VAL A 108 5.20 -14.70 -5.29
CA VAL A 108 6.32 -15.19 -4.47
C VAL A 108 5.90 -16.29 -3.50
N ALA A 109 4.62 -16.35 -3.10
CA ALA A 109 4.08 -17.46 -2.34
C ALA A 109 4.00 -18.75 -3.17
N TRP A 110 3.65 -18.63 -4.46
CA TRP A 110 3.70 -19.74 -5.39
C TRP A 110 5.14 -20.21 -5.67
N GLN A 111 6.11 -19.28 -5.72
CA GLN A 111 7.53 -19.64 -5.91
C GLN A 111 8.17 -20.29 -4.68
N TYR A 112 7.91 -19.77 -3.48
CA TYR A 112 8.69 -20.10 -2.28
C TYR A 112 7.87 -20.70 -1.12
N GLY A 113 6.56 -20.89 -1.28
CA GLY A 113 5.68 -21.35 -0.21
C GLY A 113 5.49 -20.30 0.89
N VAL A 114 5.40 -20.72 2.16
CA VAL A 114 5.12 -19.85 3.32
C VAL A 114 6.17 -18.73 3.52
N SER A 115 7.40 -18.93 3.04
CA SER A 115 8.45 -17.90 3.10
C SER A 115 8.09 -16.66 2.26
N GLY A 116 7.39 -16.85 1.14
CA GLY A 116 7.00 -15.77 0.21
C GLY A 116 6.07 -14.71 0.83
N PRO A 117 4.86 -15.07 1.31
CA PRO A 117 3.92 -14.15 1.95
C PRO A 117 4.57 -13.33 3.06
N PHE A 118 5.39 -13.99 3.88
CA PHE A 118 6.04 -13.35 5.01
C PHE A 118 7.10 -12.36 4.58
N TRP A 119 8.06 -12.73 3.71
CA TRP A 119 9.11 -11.80 3.28
C TRP A 119 8.57 -10.64 2.44
N TYR A 120 7.47 -10.85 1.72
CA TYR A 120 6.76 -9.77 1.06
C TYR A 120 6.17 -8.79 2.10
N ALA A 121 5.33 -9.29 3.00
CA ALA A 121 4.62 -8.44 3.96
C ALA A 121 5.57 -7.78 4.96
N SER A 122 6.43 -8.56 5.63
CA SER A 122 7.40 -8.04 6.58
C SER A 122 8.36 -7.06 5.91
N GLY A 123 8.85 -7.41 4.72
CA GLY A 123 9.84 -6.62 4.02
C GLY A 123 9.34 -5.25 3.59
N ALA A 124 8.05 -5.09 3.34
CA ALA A 124 7.43 -3.83 2.88
C ALA A 124 6.68 -3.04 3.98
N THR A 125 6.44 -3.63 5.15
CA THR A 125 5.84 -2.93 6.30
C THR A 125 6.83 -1.99 6.99
N ILE A 126 8.12 -2.34 7.01
CA ILE A 126 9.18 -1.58 7.72
C ILE A 126 9.23 -0.12 7.25
N GLN A 127 9.10 0.08 5.94
CA GLN A 127 9.23 1.37 5.29
C GLN A 127 8.10 2.30 5.70
N VAL A 128 6.87 1.80 5.76
CA VAL A 128 5.70 2.58 6.22
C VAL A 128 5.84 2.96 7.69
N LEU A 129 6.28 2.03 8.54
CA LEU A 129 6.49 2.29 9.97
C LEU A 129 7.58 3.37 10.18
N LEU A 130 8.70 3.26 9.47
CA LEU A 130 9.80 4.22 9.57
C LEU A 130 9.46 5.57 8.92
N PHE A 131 8.68 5.57 7.83
CA PHE A 131 8.21 6.80 7.21
C PHE A 131 7.29 7.60 8.14
N GLY A 132 6.59 6.95 9.07
CA GLY A 132 5.85 7.65 10.13
C GLY A 132 6.73 8.60 10.96
N ILE A 133 8.02 8.30 11.12
CA ILE A 133 9.00 9.19 11.77
C ILE A 133 9.26 10.42 10.88
N MET A 134 9.35 10.23 9.57
CA MET A 134 9.48 11.34 8.61
C MET A 134 8.22 12.21 8.63
N ALA A 135 7.04 11.59 8.66
CA ALA A 135 5.76 12.28 8.67
C ALA A 135 5.61 13.23 9.87
N ILE A 136 6.04 12.84 11.08
CA ILE A 136 6.03 13.72 12.25
C ILE A 136 7.12 14.80 12.19
N GLU A 137 8.29 14.48 11.64
CA GLU A 137 9.40 15.43 11.51
C GLU A 137 9.09 16.56 10.52
N ILE A 138 8.33 16.29 9.45
CA ILE A 138 7.83 17.33 8.54
C ILE A 138 7.01 18.36 9.32
N LYS A 139 6.12 17.91 10.23
CA LYS A 139 5.28 18.83 11.03
C LYS A 139 6.10 19.73 11.94
N ARG A 140 7.24 19.23 12.44
CA ARG A 140 8.15 19.99 13.32
C ARG A 140 9.05 20.96 12.55
N LYS A 141 9.51 20.57 11.35
CA LYS A 141 10.63 21.22 10.64
C LYS A 141 10.24 21.95 9.36
N ALA A 142 9.14 21.55 8.73
CA ALA A 142 8.64 22.12 7.48
C ALA A 142 7.10 22.13 7.46
N PRO A 143 6.44 22.79 8.44
CA PRO A 143 4.98 22.74 8.58
C PRO A 143 4.23 23.35 7.39
N HIS A 144 4.86 24.17 6.56
CA HIS A 144 4.22 24.86 5.43
C HIS A 144 4.55 24.26 4.06
N ALA A 145 5.38 23.21 3.98
CA ALA A 145 5.72 22.56 2.71
C ALA A 145 4.49 21.88 2.07
N HIS A 146 4.54 21.76 0.75
CA HIS A 146 3.59 21.03 -0.11
C HIS A 146 4.23 19.77 -0.69
N THR A 147 5.53 19.78 -0.95
CA THR A 147 6.28 18.63 -1.47
C THR A 147 7.56 18.37 -0.69
N VAL A 148 8.15 17.19 -0.89
CA VAL A 148 9.48 16.86 -0.33
C VAL A 148 10.59 17.71 -0.95
N CYS A 149 10.45 18.07 -2.23
CA CYS A 149 11.46 18.78 -3.00
C CYS A 149 11.60 20.24 -2.53
N GLU A 150 10.54 20.90 -2.09
CA GLU A 150 10.63 22.22 -1.45
C GLU A 150 11.54 22.19 -0.20
N ILE A 151 11.48 21.11 0.58
CA ILE A 151 12.32 20.92 1.76
C ILE A 151 13.78 20.70 1.35
N VAL A 152 14.03 19.91 0.29
CA VAL A 152 15.36 19.71 -0.30
C VAL A 152 15.95 21.05 -0.72
N ARG A 153 15.17 21.88 -1.44
CA ARG A 153 15.60 23.20 -1.90
C ARG A 153 15.91 24.12 -0.73
N ALA A 154 15.03 24.18 0.26
CA ALA A 154 15.22 25.03 1.44
C ALA A 154 16.48 24.68 2.23
N ARG A 155 16.88 23.40 2.25
CA ARG A 155 18.03 22.91 3.00
C ARG A 155 19.35 22.91 2.21
N TRP A 156 19.32 22.45 0.96
CA TRP A 156 20.52 22.16 0.16
C TRP A 156 20.61 22.93 -1.17
N GLY A 157 19.64 23.80 -1.43
CA GLY A 157 19.65 24.68 -2.59
C GLY A 157 19.23 24.02 -3.90
N THR A 158 19.42 24.77 -4.99
CA THR A 158 18.85 24.46 -6.31
C THR A 158 19.42 23.21 -6.98
N VAL A 159 20.72 22.94 -6.83
CA VAL A 159 21.34 21.77 -7.47
C VAL A 159 20.80 20.47 -6.89
N ALA A 160 20.76 20.36 -5.55
CA ALA A 160 20.14 19.23 -4.87
C ALA A 160 18.66 19.11 -5.26
N HIS A 161 17.94 20.24 -5.28
CA HIS A 161 16.53 20.26 -5.66
C HIS A 161 16.27 19.61 -7.02
N VAL A 162 17.01 19.98 -8.08
CA VAL A 162 16.83 19.40 -9.43
C VAL A 162 17.13 17.90 -9.46
N ILE A 163 18.15 17.44 -8.74
CA ILE A 163 18.52 16.02 -8.68
C ILE A 163 17.40 15.21 -7.99
N PHE A 164 16.96 15.63 -6.81
CA PHE A 164 15.91 14.93 -6.06
C PHE A 164 14.55 15.03 -6.77
N LEU A 165 14.26 16.14 -7.44
CA LEU A 165 13.08 16.26 -8.30
C LEU A 165 13.09 15.20 -9.41
N GLY A 166 14.25 14.94 -10.02
CA GLY A 166 14.42 13.84 -10.99
C GLY A 166 14.14 12.46 -10.39
N PHE A 167 14.64 12.18 -9.18
CA PHE A 167 14.37 10.94 -8.47
C PHE A 167 12.90 10.78 -8.08
N CYS A 168 12.22 11.85 -7.65
CA CYS A 168 10.79 11.83 -7.34
C CYS A 168 9.97 11.50 -8.60
N PHE A 169 10.22 12.19 -9.72
CA PHE A 169 9.54 11.85 -10.98
C PHE A 169 9.82 10.43 -11.45
N LEU A 170 11.07 9.98 -11.37
CA LEU A 170 11.43 8.61 -11.73
C LEU A 170 10.66 7.59 -10.86
N THR A 171 10.56 7.85 -9.56
CA THR A 171 9.78 7.01 -8.65
C THR A 171 8.31 6.99 -9.03
N ASN A 172 7.69 8.16 -9.25
CA ASN A 172 6.27 8.24 -9.63
C ASN A 172 5.99 7.55 -10.98
N ILE A 173 6.91 7.65 -11.95
CA ILE A 173 6.81 6.93 -13.23
C ILE A 173 6.88 5.42 -13.02
N ILE A 174 7.85 4.94 -12.22
CA ILE A 174 8.04 3.51 -11.94
C ILE A 174 6.83 2.92 -11.21
N VAL A 175 6.33 3.59 -10.17
CA VAL A 175 5.14 3.14 -9.42
C VAL A 175 3.91 3.13 -10.32
N THR A 176 3.66 4.21 -11.06
CA THR A 176 2.52 4.28 -11.98
C THR A 176 2.61 3.20 -13.07
N ALA A 177 3.81 2.93 -13.61
CA ALA A 177 4.02 1.87 -14.58
C ALA A 177 3.66 0.48 -14.02
N MET A 178 4.04 0.16 -12.78
CA MET A 178 3.67 -1.12 -12.15
C MET A 178 2.15 -1.26 -11.99
N LEU A 179 1.46 -0.20 -11.58
CA LEU A 179 0.00 -0.21 -11.45
C LEU A 179 -0.66 -0.53 -12.80
N LEU A 180 -0.19 0.09 -13.88
CA LEU A 180 -0.73 -0.13 -15.23
C LEU A 180 -0.37 -1.50 -15.80
N LEU A 181 0.85 -1.99 -15.58
CA LEU A 181 1.26 -3.34 -16.01
C LEU A 181 0.39 -4.41 -15.32
N GLY A 182 0.28 -4.38 -13.99
CA GLY A 182 -0.54 -5.34 -13.26
C GLY A 182 -2.03 -5.23 -13.58
N GLY A 183 -2.57 -4.01 -13.65
CA GLY A 183 -3.97 -3.76 -13.99
C GLY A 183 -4.35 -4.24 -15.40
N SER A 184 -3.51 -3.93 -16.39
CA SER A 184 -3.77 -4.32 -17.79
C SER A 184 -3.58 -5.82 -18.03
N ALA A 185 -2.58 -6.47 -17.41
CA ALA A 185 -2.36 -7.91 -17.51
C ALA A 185 -3.54 -8.71 -16.97
N VAL A 186 -4.01 -8.42 -15.76
CA VAL A 186 -5.16 -9.13 -15.16
C VAL A 186 -6.45 -8.85 -15.91
N THR A 187 -6.67 -7.61 -16.36
CA THR A 187 -7.85 -7.29 -17.18
C THR A 187 -7.84 -8.12 -18.47
N ASN A 188 -6.70 -8.20 -19.15
CA ASN A 188 -6.55 -8.99 -20.36
C ASN A 188 -6.80 -10.48 -20.10
N ALA A 189 -6.14 -11.05 -19.08
CA ALA A 189 -6.25 -12.47 -18.74
C ALA A 189 -7.68 -12.88 -18.34
N LEU A 190 -8.39 -12.03 -17.57
CA LEU A 190 -9.72 -12.35 -17.07
C LEU A 190 -10.85 -12.08 -18.07
N THR A 191 -10.73 -11.04 -18.90
CA THR A 191 -11.85 -10.53 -19.73
C THR A 191 -11.58 -10.57 -21.22
N GLY A 192 -10.33 -10.77 -21.64
CA GLY A 192 -9.91 -10.73 -23.04
C GLY A 192 -9.85 -9.33 -23.65
N VAL A 193 -10.02 -8.25 -22.85
CA VAL A 193 -9.79 -6.88 -23.33
C VAL A 193 -8.34 -6.74 -23.76
N ASN A 194 -8.09 -6.14 -24.92
CA ASN A 194 -6.72 -5.96 -25.43
C ASN A 194 -5.85 -5.23 -24.39
N ILE A 195 -4.67 -5.78 -24.11
CA ILE A 195 -3.78 -5.27 -23.06
C ILE A 195 -3.41 -3.80 -23.29
N TYR A 196 -3.18 -3.37 -24.53
CA TYR A 196 -2.83 -1.99 -24.86
C TYR A 196 -4.00 -1.03 -24.64
N VAL A 197 -5.22 -1.47 -24.95
CA VAL A 197 -6.44 -0.71 -24.68
C VAL A 197 -6.64 -0.57 -23.17
N ALA A 198 -6.48 -1.65 -22.41
CA ALA A 198 -6.54 -1.60 -20.95
C ALA A 198 -5.47 -0.66 -20.36
N SER A 199 -4.22 -0.74 -20.83
CA SER A 199 -3.13 0.13 -20.38
C SER A 199 -3.43 1.63 -20.55
N PHE A 200 -4.16 2.01 -21.60
CA PHE A 200 -4.51 3.41 -21.87
C PHE A 200 -5.80 3.86 -21.20
N LEU A 201 -6.82 2.99 -21.13
CA LEU A 201 -8.12 3.37 -20.54
C LEU A 201 -8.11 3.43 -19.01
N ILE A 202 -7.35 2.57 -18.33
CA ILE A 202 -7.20 2.58 -16.87
C ILE A 202 -6.80 3.98 -16.35
N PRO A 203 -5.69 4.60 -16.80
CA PRO A 203 -5.28 5.91 -16.28
C PRO A 203 -6.27 7.02 -16.64
N ILE A 204 -6.97 6.93 -17.77
CA ILE A 204 -8.02 7.90 -18.13
C ILE A 204 -9.16 7.88 -17.11
N GLY A 205 -9.63 6.70 -16.71
CA GLY A 205 -10.66 6.56 -15.68
C GLY A 205 -10.25 7.23 -14.35
N ILE A 206 -8.96 7.12 -13.99
CA ILE A 206 -8.39 7.71 -12.78
C ILE A 206 -8.29 9.23 -12.89
N VAL A 207 -7.85 9.74 -14.05
CA VAL A 207 -7.75 11.17 -14.34
C VAL A 207 -9.09 11.87 -14.14
N VAL A 208 -10.19 11.29 -14.65
CA VAL A 208 -11.52 11.93 -14.61
C VAL A 208 -11.96 12.24 -13.18
N TYR A 209 -11.88 11.27 -12.25
CA TYR A 209 -12.31 11.53 -10.87
C TYR A 209 -11.30 12.38 -10.09
N THR A 210 -10.00 12.23 -10.38
CA THR A 210 -8.94 13.01 -9.72
C THR A 210 -9.08 14.51 -10.03
N LEU A 211 -9.39 14.85 -11.28
CA LEU A 211 -9.62 16.23 -11.74
C LEU A 211 -10.82 16.89 -11.06
N ALA A 212 -11.88 16.12 -10.82
CA ALA A 212 -13.13 16.62 -10.27
C ALA A 212 -13.05 16.92 -8.76
N GLY A 213 -12.32 16.10 -8.00
CA GLY A 213 -12.38 16.10 -6.54
C GLY A 213 -11.20 16.73 -5.77
N GLY A 214 -9.97 16.65 -6.26
CA GLY A 214 -8.77 17.07 -5.50
C GLY A 214 -8.41 16.13 -4.33
N LEU A 215 -7.39 16.48 -3.53
CA LEU A 215 -6.76 15.56 -2.58
C LEU A 215 -7.74 14.99 -1.53
N LYS A 216 -8.63 15.81 -0.98
CA LYS A 216 -9.60 15.33 0.04
C LYS A 216 -10.62 14.35 -0.55
N ALA A 217 -11.09 14.60 -1.77
CA ALA A 217 -12.00 13.71 -2.45
C ALA A 217 -11.32 12.38 -2.79
N THR A 218 -10.05 12.46 -3.20
CA THR A 218 -9.20 11.28 -3.40
C THR A 218 -9.03 10.48 -2.12
N PHE A 219 -8.92 11.12 -0.94
CA PHE A 219 -8.85 10.40 0.35
C PHE A 219 -10.14 9.65 0.66
N LEU A 220 -11.29 10.26 0.35
CA LEU A 220 -12.59 9.64 0.56
C LEU A 220 -12.87 8.50 -0.42
N ALA A 221 -12.46 8.66 -1.69
CA ALA A 221 -12.45 7.57 -2.66
C ALA A 221 -11.54 6.43 -2.20
N SER A 222 -10.33 6.75 -1.74
CA SER A 222 -9.34 5.78 -1.24
C SER A 222 -9.91 4.97 -0.08
N TYR A 223 -10.64 5.60 0.83
CA TYR A 223 -11.34 4.89 1.91
C TYR A 223 -12.32 3.83 1.36
N ILE A 224 -13.13 4.15 0.36
CA ILE A 224 -14.07 3.20 -0.25
C ILE A 224 -13.33 2.09 -1.01
N HIS A 225 -12.28 2.44 -1.75
CA HIS A 225 -11.41 1.44 -2.39
C HIS A 225 -10.89 0.45 -1.34
N THR A 226 -10.43 0.94 -0.19
CA THR A 226 -9.95 0.11 0.92
C THR A 226 -11.04 -0.83 1.44
N ILE A 227 -12.30 -0.37 1.60
CA ILE A 227 -13.42 -1.24 2.03
C ILE A 227 -13.57 -2.42 1.06
N VAL A 228 -13.67 -2.14 -0.24
CA VAL A 228 -13.89 -3.18 -1.26
C VAL A 228 -12.73 -4.19 -1.26
N VAL A 229 -11.50 -3.69 -1.16
CA VAL A 229 -10.30 -4.53 -1.08
C VAL A 229 -10.32 -5.44 0.15
N HIS A 230 -10.67 -4.91 1.33
CA HIS A 230 -10.67 -5.68 2.56
C HIS A 230 -11.83 -6.69 2.62
N VAL A 231 -13.00 -6.36 2.06
CA VAL A 231 -14.11 -7.31 1.92
C VAL A 231 -13.69 -8.47 1.01
N ALA A 232 -13.06 -8.19 -0.13
CA ALA A 232 -12.55 -9.24 -1.03
C ALA A 232 -11.48 -10.11 -0.35
N LEU A 233 -10.56 -9.49 0.39
CA LEU A 233 -9.54 -10.20 1.17
C LEU A 233 -10.17 -11.17 2.17
N VAL A 234 -11.13 -10.72 2.98
CA VAL A 234 -11.80 -11.57 3.96
C VAL A 234 -12.50 -12.73 3.27
N VAL A 235 -13.22 -12.47 2.17
CA VAL A 235 -13.88 -13.53 1.38
C VAL A 235 -12.88 -14.58 0.93
N PHE A 236 -11.75 -14.20 0.32
CA PHE A 236 -10.76 -15.16 -0.18
C PHE A 236 -10.09 -15.98 0.93
N VAL A 237 -9.76 -15.33 2.05
CA VAL A 237 -9.07 -15.99 3.16
C VAL A 237 -9.98 -17.00 3.85
N TYR A 238 -11.24 -16.66 4.12
CA TYR A 238 -12.22 -17.62 4.64
C TYR A 238 -12.54 -18.72 3.63
N LEU A 239 -12.66 -18.37 2.34
CA LEU A 239 -12.91 -19.39 1.31
C LEU A 239 -11.85 -20.49 1.32
N VAL A 240 -10.56 -20.12 1.35
CA VAL A 240 -9.45 -21.08 1.31
C VAL A 240 -9.36 -21.91 2.59
N TYR A 241 -9.55 -21.30 3.76
CA TYR A 241 -9.25 -21.95 5.05
C TYR A 241 -10.48 -22.41 5.84
N THR A 242 -11.70 -22.10 5.43
CA THR A 242 -12.90 -22.49 6.19
C THR A 242 -14.07 -23.03 5.37
N SER A 243 -14.20 -22.66 4.09
CA SER A 243 -15.49 -22.85 3.40
C SER A 243 -15.45 -23.56 2.05
N SER A 244 -14.32 -23.57 1.33
CA SER A 244 -14.24 -24.22 0.02
C SER A 244 -14.30 -25.74 0.12
N ASP A 245 -15.11 -26.37 -0.72
CA ASP A 245 -15.13 -27.83 -0.86
C ASP A 245 -13.78 -28.42 -1.30
N GLN A 246 -12.94 -27.62 -1.97
CA GLN A 246 -11.64 -28.03 -2.46
C GLN A 246 -10.55 -27.87 -1.40
N LEU A 247 -10.50 -26.74 -0.68
CA LEU A 247 -9.44 -26.49 0.31
C LEU A 247 -10.01 -26.50 1.73
N GLY A 248 -10.89 -25.58 2.08
CA GLY A 248 -11.83 -25.65 3.21
C GLY A 248 -11.27 -25.74 4.63
N SER A 249 -9.98 -26.04 4.82
CA SER A 249 -9.33 -26.15 6.12
C SER A 249 -7.81 -26.01 6.00
N PRO A 250 -7.12 -25.50 7.03
CA PRO A 250 -5.65 -25.48 7.06
C PRO A 250 -5.03 -26.87 6.92
N LYS A 251 -5.71 -27.91 7.42
CA LYS A 251 -5.26 -29.31 7.33
C LYS A 251 -5.18 -29.79 5.89
N ILE A 252 -6.25 -29.60 5.11
CA ILE A 252 -6.28 -30.03 3.71
C ILE A 252 -5.23 -29.27 2.90
N VAL A 253 -5.11 -27.95 3.10
CA VAL A 253 -4.07 -27.14 2.43
C VAL A 253 -2.68 -27.70 2.75
N TYR A 254 -2.38 -27.92 4.03
CA TYR A 254 -1.09 -28.47 4.47
C TYR A 254 -0.80 -29.85 3.86
N GLU A 255 -1.75 -30.79 3.93
CA GLU A 255 -1.58 -32.14 3.38
C GLU A 255 -1.30 -32.10 1.88
N ARG A 256 -1.99 -31.23 1.14
CA ARG A 256 -1.77 -31.04 -0.29
C ARG A 256 -0.42 -30.40 -0.60
N LEU A 257 0.04 -29.44 0.20
CA LEU A 257 1.39 -28.87 0.03
C LEU A 257 2.48 -29.93 0.22
N LEU A 258 2.32 -30.83 1.20
CA LEU A 258 3.26 -31.93 1.40
C LEU A 258 3.22 -32.93 0.25
N GLN A 259 2.04 -33.24 -0.29
CA GLN A 259 1.88 -34.08 -1.47
C GLN A 259 2.58 -33.43 -2.69
N VAL A 260 2.35 -32.14 -2.91
CA VAL A 260 2.98 -31.36 -3.99
C VAL A 260 4.50 -31.28 -3.82
N ALA A 261 5.02 -31.17 -2.60
CA ALA A 261 6.47 -31.16 -2.32
C ALA A 261 7.11 -32.56 -2.22
N ALA A 262 6.33 -33.64 -2.33
CA ALA A 262 6.84 -34.98 -2.08
C ALA A 262 7.98 -35.33 -3.06
N LYS A 263 9.05 -35.96 -2.56
CA LYS A 263 10.21 -36.33 -3.40
C LYS A 263 9.83 -37.25 -4.57
N SER A 264 8.78 -38.06 -4.42
CA SER A 264 8.21 -38.90 -5.48
C SER A 264 7.62 -38.08 -6.63
N ARG A 265 7.27 -36.81 -6.38
CA ARG A 265 6.78 -35.86 -7.37
C ARG A 265 7.94 -35.11 -8.02
N THR A 266 8.90 -35.86 -8.56
CA THR A 266 9.94 -35.28 -9.41
C THR A 266 9.35 -35.07 -10.80
N CYS A 267 9.25 -33.81 -11.20
CA CYS A 267 8.51 -33.42 -12.40
C CYS A 267 9.39 -33.63 -13.63
N THR A 268 9.45 -34.89 -14.02
CA THR A 268 10.02 -35.32 -15.29
C THR A 268 9.08 -34.91 -16.42
N ASP A 269 9.62 -34.47 -17.55
CA ASP A 269 8.81 -34.28 -18.76
C ASP A 269 8.16 -35.65 -19.10
N PRO A 270 6.81 -35.78 -19.16
CA PRO A 270 5.77 -34.77 -19.45
C PRO A 270 4.78 -34.48 -18.30
N LEU A 271 5.09 -34.88 -17.06
CA LEU A 271 4.17 -34.73 -15.90
C LEU A 271 3.91 -33.25 -15.55
N SER A 272 4.83 -32.38 -15.93
CA SER A 272 4.74 -30.93 -15.85
C SER A 272 5.67 -30.34 -16.89
N HIS A 273 5.40 -29.11 -17.32
CA HIS A 273 6.28 -28.37 -18.21
C HIS A 273 7.39 -27.65 -17.44
N THR A 274 8.50 -27.35 -18.11
CA THR A 274 9.70 -26.71 -17.53
C THR A 274 9.43 -25.40 -16.78
N ASP A 275 8.35 -24.72 -17.13
CA ASP A 275 7.99 -23.41 -16.59
C ASP A 275 6.88 -23.45 -15.53
N GLN A 276 6.43 -24.61 -15.08
CA GLN A 276 5.36 -24.73 -14.08
C GLN A 276 5.90 -25.15 -12.71
N ALA A 277 5.29 -24.64 -11.62
CA ALA A 277 5.60 -25.12 -10.28
C ALA A 277 5.21 -26.58 -10.16
N CYS A 278 6.20 -27.40 -9.82
CA CYS A 278 6.00 -28.82 -9.71
C CYS A 278 7.07 -29.43 -8.79
N GLY A 279 6.62 -30.26 -7.85
CA GLY A 279 7.52 -30.99 -6.97
C GLY A 279 8.18 -30.11 -5.90
N PRO A 280 9.27 -30.62 -5.28
CA PRO A 280 10.03 -29.91 -4.26
C PRO A 280 10.71 -28.63 -4.79
N VAL A 281 10.73 -27.58 -3.99
CA VAL A 281 11.33 -26.28 -4.36
C VAL A 281 12.83 -26.27 -4.11
N THR A 282 13.62 -25.94 -5.14
CA THR A 282 15.07 -25.78 -5.01
C THR A 282 15.39 -24.62 -4.05
N GLY A 283 16.24 -24.88 -3.06
CA GLY A 283 16.66 -23.88 -2.07
C GLY A 283 15.74 -23.72 -0.86
N ASN A 284 14.64 -24.48 -0.80
CA ASN A 284 13.83 -24.66 0.42
C ASN A 284 14.34 -25.86 1.23
N TYR A 285 14.19 -25.82 2.56
CA TYR A 285 14.52 -26.95 3.42
C TYR A 285 13.72 -28.19 3.03
N ASN A 286 14.42 -29.28 2.68
CA ASN A 286 13.87 -30.51 2.12
C ASN A 286 12.96 -30.32 0.88
N GLY A 287 13.00 -29.15 0.24
CA GLY A 287 12.09 -28.81 -0.86
C GLY A 287 10.65 -28.49 -0.44
N SER A 288 10.37 -28.36 0.86
CA SER A 288 9.02 -28.14 1.37
C SER A 288 8.48 -26.74 1.04
N TYR A 289 7.17 -26.63 0.76
CA TYR A 289 6.49 -25.32 0.69
C TYR A 289 6.11 -24.77 2.08
N ALA A 290 6.15 -25.61 3.11
CA ALA A 290 5.79 -25.27 4.48
C ALA A 290 7.05 -24.98 5.33
N THR A 291 7.98 -24.18 4.81
CA THR A 291 9.21 -23.80 5.51
C THR A 291 9.54 -22.32 5.36
N MET A 292 10.08 -21.73 6.43
CA MET A 292 10.69 -20.40 6.40
C MET A 292 12.14 -20.41 5.91
N LEU A 293 12.79 -21.58 5.92
CA LEU A 293 14.15 -21.79 5.41
C LEU A 293 14.10 -21.88 3.88
N SER A 294 13.97 -20.74 3.23
CA SER A 294 14.01 -20.58 1.77
C SER A 294 15.07 -19.56 1.39
N SER A 295 16.08 -20.01 0.64
CA SER A 295 17.11 -19.11 0.10
C SER A 295 16.52 -18.09 -0.88
N GLY A 296 15.64 -18.54 -1.79
CA GLY A 296 14.93 -17.67 -2.73
C GLY A 296 14.01 -16.67 -2.01
N GLY A 297 13.25 -17.13 -1.02
CA GLY A 297 12.39 -16.27 -0.20
C GLY A 297 13.17 -15.19 0.55
N LEU A 298 14.31 -15.54 1.16
CA LEU A 298 15.17 -14.57 1.86
C LEU A 298 15.81 -13.55 0.90
N VAL A 299 16.35 -14.01 -0.24
CA VAL A 299 16.93 -13.11 -1.26
C VAL A 299 15.87 -12.14 -1.77
N PHE A 300 14.68 -12.63 -2.10
CA PHE A 300 13.54 -11.78 -2.44
C PHE A 300 13.23 -10.80 -1.32
N GLY A 301 13.18 -11.25 -0.06
CA GLY A 301 12.93 -10.40 1.10
C GLY A 301 13.93 -9.24 1.22
N ILE A 302 15.22 -9.48 0.98
CA ILE A 302 16.24 -8.42 1.00
C ILE A 302 16.02 -7.43 -0.14
N ILE A 303 15.79 -7.91 -1.37
CA ILE A 303 15.48 -7.05 -2.52
C ILE A 303 14.25 -6.20 -2.22
N ASN A 304 13.21 -6.83 -1.69
CA ASN A 304 11.94 -6.21 -1.33
C ASN A 304 12.13 -5.10 -0.29
N ILE A 305 12.92 -5.35 0.77
CA ILE A 305 13.21 -4.35 1.79
C ILE A 305 13.89 -3.13 1.16
N VAL A 306 14.98 -3.37 0.43
CA VAL A 306 15.80 -2.30 -0.16
C VAL A 306 15.02 -1.52 -1.22
N GLY A 307 14.33 -2.23 -2.12
CA GLY A 307 13.55 -1.64 -3.19
C GLY A 307 12.43 -0.75 -2.68
N ASN A 308 11.65 -1.22 -1.70
CA ASN A 308 10.50 -0.46 -1.21
C ASN A 308 10.91 0.78 -0.41
N PHE A 309 12.12 0.84 0.15
CA PHE A 309 12.60 2.09 0.76
C PHE A 309 12.63 3.22 -0.26
N GLY A 310 13.09 2.93 -1.48
CA GLY A 310 13.08 3.88 -2.60
C GLY A 310 11.67 4.38 -2.87
N THR A 311 10.72 3.48 -3.04
CA THR A 311 9.35 3.85 -3.42
C THR A 311 8.52 4.44 -2.30
N VAL A 312 8.87 4.30 -1.01
CA VAL A 312 8.19 5.04 0.08
C VAL A 312 8.84 6.40 0.32
N PHE A 313 10.17 6.45 0.44
CA PHE A 313 10.85 7.65 0.91
C PHE A 313 11.02 8.68 -0.20
N VAL A 314 11.12 8.26 -1.46
CA VAL A 314 11.37 9.14 -2.61
C VAL A 314 10.06 9.54 -3.31
N ASP A 315 9.00 8.75 -3.12
CA ASP A 315 7.71 9.02 -3.74
C ASP A 315 6.95 10.15 -3.02
N ASN A 316 6.74 11.24 -3.76
CA ASN A 316 6.04 12.41 -3.27
C ASN A 316 4.57 12.15 -2.87
N GLY A 317 3.95 11.05 -3.32
CA GLY A 317 2.61 10.63 -2.89
C GLY A 317 2.49 10.43 -1.38
N TYR A 318 3.48 9.76 -0.76
CA TYR A 318 3.51 9.60 0.71
C TYR A 318 3.75 10.91 1.43
N TRP A 319 4.57 11.80 0.86
CA TRP A 319 4.86 13.10 1.45
C TRP A 319 3.62 14.00 1.46
N VAL A 320 2.87 14.04 0.36
CA VAL A 320 1.61 14.79 0.27
C VAL A 320 0.59 14.24 1.27
N SER A 321 0.51 12.91 1.44
CA SER A 321 -0.33 12.29 2.47
C SER A 321 0.10 12.65 3.90
N ALA A 322 1.39 12.63 4.20
CA ALA A 322 1.93 13.09 5.48
C ALA A 322 1.61 14.57 5.72
N ILE A 323 1.71 15.42 4.69
CA ILE A 323 1.44 16.86 4.77
C ILE A 323 -0.05 17.12 5.04
N ALA A 324 -0.95 16.32 4.49
CA ALA A 324 -2.41 16.42 4.74
C ALA A 324 -2.84 15.93 6.14
N ALA A 325 -2.04 15.11 6.81
CA ALA A 325 -2.37 14.56 8.13
C ALA A 325 -2.37 15.63 9.25
N ARG A 326 -3.31 15.52 10.19
CA ARG A 326 -3.28 16.32 11.44
C ARG A 326 -2.08 15.89 12.31
N PRO A 327 -1.30 16.81 12.90
CA PRO A 327 -0.07 16.43 13.63
C PRO A 327 -0.31 15.42 14.77
N SER A 328 -1.36 15.65 15.57
CA SER A 328 -1.76 14.77 16.69
C SER A 328 -2.23 13.37 16.26
N SER A 329 -2.70 13.22 15.02
CA SER A 329 -3.17 11.94 14.46
C SER A 329 -2.09 11.21 13.65
N THR A 330 -1.07 11.92 13.17
CA THR A 330 -0.08 11.39 12.22
C THR A 330 0.60 10.13 12.75
N HIS A 331 1.18 10.19 13.94
CA HIS A 331 1.95 9.08 14.50
C HIS A 331 1.12 7.80 14.73
N LYS A 332 -0.13 7.93 15.19
CA LYS A 332 -1.03 6.78 15.38
C LYS A 332 -1.53 6.24 14.05
N GLY A 333 -1.83 7.12 13.10
CA GLY A 333 -2.34 6.75 11.77
C GLY A 333 -1.31 5.95 10.99
N TYR A 334 -0.04 6.36 11.00
CA TYR A 334 1.04 5.64 10.32
C TYR A 334 1.34 4.28 10.97
N LEU A 335 1.37 4.20 12.31
CA LEU A 335 1.59 2.92 12.97
C LEU A 335 0.44 1.94 12.69
N LEU A 336 -0.81 2.41 12.84
CA LEU A 336 -1.99 1.59 12.58
C LEU A 336 -2.07 1.16 11.11
N GLY A 337 -1.85 2.10 10.19
CA GLY A 337 -1.84 1.84 8.76
C GLY A 337 -0.77 0.80 8.38
N GLY A 338 0.45 0.89 8.92
CA GLY A 338 1.51 -0.09 8.67
C GLY A 338 1.16 -1.50 9.18
N LEU A 339 0.56 -1.61 10.37
CA LEU A 339 0.16 -2.89 10.96
C LEU A 339 -1.03 -3.56 10.26
N VAL A 340 -2.01 -2.76 9.82
CA VAL A 340 -3.13 -3.28 9.02
C VAL A 340 -2.65 -3.63 7.63
N TRP A 341 -1.78 -2.80 7.03
CA TRP A 341 -1.27 -3.08 5.70
C TRP A 341 -0.52 -4.42 5.66
N PHE A 342 0.26 -4.78 6.69
CA PHE A 342 0.93 -6.08 6.75
C PHE A 342 -0.02 -7.26 6.48
N SER A 343 -1.24 -7.21 7.02
CA SER A 343 -2.20 -8.31 6.86
C SER A 343 -2.72 -8.43 5.44
N VAL A 344 -2.68 -7.36 4.64
CA VAL A 344 -3.18 -7.38 3.26
C VAL A 344 -2.40 -8.36 2.38
N PRO A 345 -1.11 -8.15 2.06
CA PRO A 345 -0.35 -9.10 1.26
C PRO A 345 -0.13 -10.41 2.00
N PHE A 346 0.03 -10.41 3.34
CA PHE A 346 0.26 -11.63 4.10
C PHE A 346 -0.91 -12.61 3.97
N SER A 347 -2.13 -12.14 4.25
CA SER A 347 -3.32 -12.98 4.19
C SER A 347 -3.70 -13.31 2.76
N MET A 348 -3.56 -12.36 1.84
CA MET A 348 -3.88 -12.56 0.43
C MET A 348 -2.96 -13.60 -0.23
N ALA A 349 -1.65 -13.50 -0.02
CA ALA A 349 -0.68 -14.45 -0.56
C ALA A 349 -0.77 -15.82 0.12
N THR A 350 -1.01 -15.84 1.44
CA THR A 350 -1.26 -17.07 2.19
C THR A 350 -2.55 -17.77 1.73
N ALA A 351 -3.57 -17.04 1.28
CA ALA A 351 -4.78 -17.63 0.74
C ALA A 351 -4.61 -18.04 -0.73
N LEU A 352 -4.41 -17.07 -1.63
CA LEU A 352 -4.47 -17.35 -3.07
C LEU A 352 -3.15 -17.85 -3.66
N GLY A 353 -2.00 -17.47 -3.12
CA GLY A 353 -0.70 -17.95 -3.61
C GLY A 353 -0.44 -19.39 -3.17
N ILE A 354 -0.52 -19.65 -1.86
CA ILE A 354 -0.43 -21.03 -1.34
C ILE A 354 -1.60 -21.89 -1.81
N GLY A 355 -2.80 -21.31 -1.96
CA GLY A 355 -3.95 -22.00 -2.55
C GLY A 355 -3.69 -22.49 -3.97
N ALA A 356 -2.96 -21.73 -4.80
CA ALA A 356 -2.57 -22.17 -6.15
C ALA A 356 -1.71 -23.44 -6.11
N LEU A 357 -0.76 -23.50 -5.18
CA LEU A 357 0.11 -24.65 -4.95
C LEU A 357 -0.69 -25.85 -4.42
N ALA A 358 -1.54 -25.63 -3.42
CA ALA A 358 -2.36 -26.68 -2.83
C ALA A 358 -3.41 -27.25 -3.79
N LEU A 359 -3.87 -26.47 -4.76
CA LEU A 359 -4.75 -26.93 -5.84
C LEU A 359 -3.98 -27.53 -7.02
N ASP A 360 -2.65 -27.44 -7.00
CA ASP A 360 -1.79 -27.87 -8.07
C ASP A 360 -2.23 -27.32 -9.44
N LEU A 361 -2.36 -26.00 -9.54
CA LEU A 361 -2.80 -25.33 -10.77
C LEU A 361 -1.66 -25.26 -11.82
N PRO A 362 -1.92 -25.59 -13.11
CA PRO A 362 -0.95 -25.55 -14.20
C PRO A 362 -0.57 -24.12 -14.63
N ILE A 363 -0.03 -23.34 -13.70
CA ILE A 363 0.38 -21.95 -13.93
C ILE A 363 1.81 -21.97 -14.46
N THR A 364 2.03 -21.31 -15.60
CA THR A 364 3.36 -21.13 -16.20
C THR A 364 4.13 -19.98 -15.54
N ALA A 365 5.45 -19.97 -15.70
CA ALA A 365 6.32 -18.92 -15.18
C ALA A 365 5.98 -17.55 -15.79
N ASP A 366 5.56 -17.51 -17.06
CA ASP A 366 5.11 -16.29 -17.72
C ASP A 366 3.81 -15.77 -17.10
N GLU A 367 2.79 -16.63 -16.94
CA GLU A 367 1.53 -16.27 -16.25
C GLU A 367 1.80 -15.80 -14.81
N ALA A 368 2.71 -16.47 -14.11
CA ALA A 368 3.11 -16.10 -12.76
C ALA A 368 3.82 -14.73 -12.72
N ASN A 369 4.75 -14.46 -13.64
CA ASN A 369 5.47 -13.19 -13.78
C ASN A 369 4.57 -12.01 -14.19
N GLN A 370 3.47 -12.29 -14.90
CA GLN A 370 2.40 -11.32 -15.19
C GLN A 370 1.50 -11.07 -13.97
N GLY A 371 1.69 -11.81 -12.87
CA GLY A 371 0.92 -11.66 -11.64
C GLY A 371 -0.42 -12.41 -11.64
N LEU A 372 -0.58 -13.45 -12.47
CA LEU A 372 -1.86 -14.15 -12.66
C LEU A 372 -2.11 -15.29 -11.66
N VAL A 373 -1.17 -15.59 -10.76
CA VAL A 373 -1.33 -16.61 -9.71
C VAL A 373 -2.64 -16.44 -8.91
N PRO A 374 -2.95 -15.27 -8.30
CA PRO A 374 -4.18 -15.13 -7.55
C PRO A 374 -5.43 -15.21 -8.44
N ALA A 375 -5.33 -14.80 -9.71
CA ALA A 375 -6.42 -14.95 -10.68
C ALA A 375 -6.75 -16.42 -10.94
N ALA A 376 -5.72 -17.25 -11.13
CA ALA A 376 -5.89 -18.68 -11.32
C ALA A 376 -6.59 -19.34 -10.11
N THR A 377 -6.16 -19.01 -8.89
CA THR A 377 -6.78 -19.55 -7.66
C THR A 377 -8.22 -19.07 -7.48
N ALA A 378 -8.50 -17.79 -7.72
CA ALA A 378 -9.85 -17.25 -7.63
C ALA A 378 -10.81 -17.92 -8.63
N ILE A 379 -10.35 -18.19 -9.86
CA ILE A 379 -11.09 -18.94 -10.88
C ILE A 379 -11.31 -20.39 -10.44
N ALA A 380 -10.26 -21.04 -9.93
CA ALA A 380 -10.32 -22.44 -9.54
C ALA A 380 -11.30 -22.69 -8.38
N LEU A 381 -11.45 -21.72 -7.47
CA LEU A 381 -12.31 -21.83 -6.29
C LEU A 381 -13.73 -21.29 -6.47
N MET A 382 -13.94 -20.23 -7.26
CA MET A 382 -15.26 -19.55 -7.39
C MET A 382 -15.70 -19.34 -8.85
N GLY A 383 -14.93 -19.79 -9.84
CA GLY A 383 -15.21 -19.56 -11.25
C GLY A 383 -15.36 -18.08 -11.61
N LYS A 384 -16.48 -17.73 -12.25
CA LYS A 384 -16.78 -16.36 -12.69
C LYS A 384 -16.89 -15.38 -11.51
N GLY A 385 -17.45 -15.81 -10.38
CA GLY A 385 -17.63 -14.94 -9.20
C GLY A 385 -16.29 -14.47 -8.62
N GLY A 386 -15.32 -15.39 -8.48
CA GLY A 386 -13.98 -15.07 -8.01
C GLY A 386 -13.22 -14.18 -8.99
N SER A 387 -13.41 -14.39 -10.29
CA SER A 387 -12.83 -13.54 -11.35
C SER A 387 -13.31 -12.10 -11.24
N VAL A 388 -14.62 -11.88 -11.07
CA VAL A 388 -15.21 -10.54 -10.91
C VAL A 388 -14.72 -9.89 -9.62
N LEU A 389 -14.69 -10.64 -8.51
CA LEU A 389 -14.24 -10.13 -7.22
C LEU A 389 -12.77 -9.70 -7.26
N LEU A 390 -11.88 -10.54 -7.82
CA LEU A 390 -10.47 -10.21 -7.95
C LEU A 390 -10.23 -9.04 -8.92
N LEU A 391 -10.91 -9.02 -10.07
CA LEU A 391 -10.82 -7.91 -11.03
C LEU A 391 -11.24 -6.60 -10.37
N THR A 392 -12.34 -6.61 -9.61
CA THR A 392 -12.83 -5.44 -8.88
C THR A 392 -11.82 -5.00 -7.81
N MET A 393 -11.36 -5.93 -6.98
CA MET A 393 -10.35 -5.69 -5.94
C MET A 393 -9.07 -5.06 -6.51
N LEU A 394 -8.56 -5.61 -7.61
CA LEU A 394 -7.38 -5.09 -8.28
C LEU A 394 -7.63 -3.71 -8.88
N PHE A 395 -8.78 -3.49 -9.50
CA PHE A 395 -9.11 -2.19 -10.06
C PHE A 395 -9.17 -1.13 -8.96
N MET A 396 -9.76 -1.44 -7.79
CA MET A 396 -9.78 -0.54 -6.62
C MET A 396 -8.38 -0.20 -6.12
N ALA A 397 -7.47 -1.17 -6.10
CA ALA A 397 -6.06 -0.97 -5.76
C ALA A 397 -5.36 -0.03 -6.77
N VAL A 398 -5.53 -0.29 -8.07
CA VAL A 398 -4.92 0.49 -9.15
C VAL A 398 -5.46 1.93 -9.20
N THR A 399 -6.77 2.12 -9.06
CA THR A 399 -7.36 3.47 -9.06
C THR A 399 -6.87 4.27 -7.87
N SER A 400 -6.94 3.70 -6.67
CA SER A 400 -6.54 4.37 -5.43
C SER A 400 -5.11 4.92 -5.50
N SER A 401 -4.14 4.04 -5.73
CA SER A 401 -2.73 4.43 -5.82
C SER A 401 -2.49 5.33 -7.04
N GLY A 402 -3.10 5.04 -8.19
CA GLY A 402 -2.93 5.87 -9.38
C GLY A 402 -3.35 7.32 -9.17
N SER A 403 -4.45 7.57 -8.45
CA SER A 403 -4.84 8.96 -8.14
C SER A 403 -3.88 9.66 -7.17
N ALA A 404 -3.22 8.93 -6.28
CA ALA A 404 -2.17 9.48 -5.43
C ALA A 404 -0.96 9.90 -6.27
N GLU A 405 -0.53 9.06 -7.22
CA GLU A 405 0.57 9.36 -8.15
C GLU A 405 0.28 10.59 -9.03
N LEU A 406 -0.94 10.69 -9.57
CA LEU A 406 -1.36 11.84 -10.38
C LEU A 406 -1.26 13.15 -9.58
N ILE A 407 -1.68 13.14 -8.30
CA ILE A 407 -1.58 14.31 -7.43
C ILE A 407 -0.13 14.59 -7.04
N ALA A 408 0.67 13.55 -6.78
CA ALA A 408 2.08 13.67 -6.45
C ALA A 408 2.84 14.41 -7.57
N VAL A 409 2.73 13.94 -8.81
CA VAL A 409 3.37 14.57 -9.99
C VAL A 409 2.82 15.96 -10.24
N SER A 410 1.50 16.16 -10.07
CA SER A 410 0.88 17.47 -10.20
C SER A 410 1.44 18.49 -9.21
N SER A 411 1.62 18.11 -7.95
CA SER A 411 2.20 18.98 -6.92
C SER A 411 3.67 19.31 -7.21
N LEU A 412 4.48 18.35 -7.68
CA LEU A 412 5.86 18.61 -8.11
C LEU A 412 5.92 19.63 -9.25
N CYS A 413 5.11 19.44 -10.30
CA CYS A 413 5.08 20.38 -11.42
C CYS A 413 4.59 21.78 -11.03
N THR A 414 3.64 21.88 -10.09
CA THR A 414 3.04 23.16 -9.69
C THR A 414 3.91 23.93 -8.71
N TYR A 415 4.36 23.29 -7.64
CA TYR A 415 5.11 23.93 -6.56
C TYR A 415 6.62 23.95 -6.83
N ASP A 416 7.21 22.84 -7.28
CA ASP A 416 8.67 22.74 -7.45
C ASP A 416 9.18 23.24 -8.81
N ILE A 417 8.36 23.20 -9.86
CA ILE A 417 8.74 23.72 -11.19
C ILE A 417 8.13 25.09 -11.43
N TYR A 418 6.80 25.15 -11.55
CA TYR A 418 6.14 26.34 -12.06
C TYR A 418 6.24 27.52 -11.10
N ARG A 419 5.80 27.36 -9.84
CA ARG A 419 5.91 28.42 -8.85
C ARG A 419 7.38 28.75 -8.55
N THR A 420 8.23 27.75 -8.50
CA THR A 420 9.58 27.91 -8.00
C THR A 420 10.57 28.50 -9.03
N TYR A 421 10.37 28.26 -10.33
CA TYR A 421 11.29 28.72 -11.40
C TYR A 421 10.64 29.52 -12.51
N ILE A 422 9.33 29.37 -12.76
CA ILE A 422 8.66 29.99 -13.91
C ILE A 422 7.89 31.25 -13.48
N ASN A 423 7.07 31.15 -12.43
CA ASN A 423 6.24 32.23 -11.93
C ASN A 423 6.10 32.19 -10.38
N PRO A 424 7.03 32.81 -9.63
CA PRO A 424 7.02 32.90 -8.16
C PRO A 424 5.74 33.48 -7.56
N ASP A 425 5.09 34.40 -8.27
CA ASP A 425 3.89 35.11 -7.81
C ASP A 425 2.58 34.48 -8.32
N ALA A 426 2.63 33.20 -8.72
CA ALA A 426 1.47 32.48 -9.23
C ALA A 426 0.32 32.44 -8.21
N ASN A 427 -0.88 32.85 -8.64
CA ASN A 427 -2.08 32.82 -7.81
C ASN A 427 -2.74 31.42 -7.79
N GLY A 428 -3.64 31.19 -6.83
CA GLY A 428 -4.30 29.88 -6.66
C GLY A 428 -5.06 29.38 -7.89
N LYS A 429 -5.66 30.27 -8.69
CA LYS A 429 -6.35 29.89 -9.94
C LYS A 429 -5.38 29.36 -11.00
N GLN A 430 -4.21 29.98 -11.13
CA GLN A 430 -3.15 29.52 -12.04
C GLN A 430 -2.58 28.17 -11.59
N ILE A 431 -2.32 28.01 -10.29
CA ILE A 431 -1.87 26.74 -9.70
C ILE A 431 -2.88 25.63 -9.97
N LEU A 432 -4.17 25.87 -9.75
CA LEU A 432 -5.22 24.87 -9.98
C LEU A 432 -5.35 24.49 -11.46
N LYS A 433 -5.27 25.48 -12.37
CA LYS A 433 -5.31 25.23 -13.83
C LYS A 433 -4.14 24.35 -14.28
N LEU A 434 -2.93 24.67 -13.82
CA LEU A 434 -1.74 23.88 -14.13
C LEU A 434 -1.81 22.49 -13.51
N SER A 435 -2.26 22.39 -12.26
CA SER A 435 -2.44 21.12 -11.55
C SER A 435 -3.32 20.15 -12.37
N ARG A 436 -4.47 20.63 -12.85
CA ARG A 436 -5.38 19.84 -13.70
C ARG A 436 -4.77 19.49 -15.05
N ALA A 437 -4.05 20.40 -15.68
CA ALA A 437 -3.36 20.13 -16.95
C ALA A 437 -2.28 19.05 -16.78
N THR A 438 -1.51 19.10 -15.70
CA THR A 438 -0.47 18.10 -15.39
C THR A 438 -1.08 16.73 -15.12
N VAL A 439 -2.17 16.64 -14.35
CA VAL A 439 -2.88 15.37 -14.09
C VAL A 439 -3.30 14.70 -15.41
N LEU A 440 -3.92 15.47 -16.32
CA LEU A 440 -4.31 14.96 -17.64
C LEU A 440 -3.09 14.55 -18.48
N GLY A 441 -2.08 15.41 -18.56
CA GLY A 441 -0.87 15.17 -19.35
C GLY A 441 -0.09 13.94 -18.89
N PHE A 442 0.12 13.81 -17.58
CA PHE A 442 0.84 12.68 -16.99
C PHE A 442 0.03 11.38 -17.12
N GLY A 443 -1.28 11.40 -16.90
CA GLY A 443 -2.13 10.21 -17.09
C GLY A 443 -2.09 9.67 -18.52
N CYS A 444 -2.17 10.55 -19.53
CA CYS A 444 -2.02 10.17 -20.94
C CYS A 444 -0.62 9.64 -21.25
N LEU A 445 0.43 10.31 -20.75
CA LEU A 445 1.81 9.90 -20.94
C LEU A 445 2.06 8.50 -20.35
N MET A 446 1.54 8.22 -19.16
CA MET A 446 1.70 6.92 -18.50
C MET A 446 0.92 5.82 -19.22
N GLY A 447 -0.25 6.12 -19.79
CA GLY A 447 -0.96 5.18 -20.67
C GLY A 447 -0.12 4.78 -21.88
N VAL A 448 0.53 5.75 -22.54
CA VAL A 448 1.45 5.46 -23.66
C VAL A 448 2.68 4.69 -23.19
N PHE A 449 3.27 5.09 -22.07
CA PHE A 449 4.45 4.42 -21.53
C PHE A 449 4.16 2.97 -21.15
N ALA A 450 2.99 2.68 -20.56
CA ALA A 450 2.56 1.32 -20.26
C ALA A 450 2.38 0.46 -21.53
N ILE A 451 1.91 1.03 -22.64
CA ILE A 451 1.87 0.34 -23.94
C ILE A 451 3.29 -0.02 -24.40
N VAL A 452 4.25 0.90 -24.28
CA VAL A 452 5.65 0.67 -24.64
C VAL A 452 6.26 -0.44 -23.78
N LEU A 453 6.03 -0.44 -22.47
CA LEU A 453 6.54 -1.46 -21.56
C LEU A 453 5.94 -2.85 -21.85
N ASN A 454 4.64 -2.92 -22.12
CA ASN A 454 3.99 -4.16 -22.52
C ASN A 454 4.54 -4.69 -23.86
N LYS A 455 4.77 -3.82 -24.84
CA LYS A 455 5.42 -4.21 -26.11
C LYS A 455 6.86 -4.67 -25.92
N ALA A 456 7.58 -4.08 -24.97
CA ALA A 456 8.94 -4.47 -24.64
C ALA A 456 9.00 -5.80 -23.86
N GLY A 457 7.88 -6.35 -23.39
CA GLY A 457 7.83 -7.57 -22.60
C GLY A 457 8.25 -7.37 -21.14
N VAL A 458 8.17 -6.14 -20.62
CA VAL A 458 8.50 -5.86 -19.21
C VAL A 458 7.35 -6.31 -18.31
N SER A 459 7.63 -7.27 -17.44
CA SER A 459 6.64 -7.81 -16.50
C SER A 459 6.52 -6.96 -15.23
N LEU A 460 5.39 -7.13 -14.53
CA LEU A 460 5.17 -6.53 -13.21
C LEU A 460 6.29 -6.92 -12.22
N GLY A 461 6.63 -8.21 -12.18
CA GLY A 461 7.68 -8.73 -11.30
C GLY A 461 9.06 -8.14 -11.59
N TRP A 462 9.42 -8.01 -12.87
CA TRP A 462 10.69 -7.40 -13.27
C TRP A 462 10.77 -5.94 -12.81
N MET A 463 9.73 -5.15 -13.09
CA MET A 463 9.69 -3.74 -12.71
C MET A 463 9.78 -3.60 -11.19
N TYR A 464 9.04 -4.44 -10.46
CA TYR A 464 9.01 -4.45 -9.00
C TYR A 464 10.39 -4.68 -8.38
N LEU A 465 11.17 -5.64 -8.89
CA LEU A 465 12.51 -5.94 -8.36
C LEU A 465 13.56 -4.89 -8.80
N ALA A 466 13.39 -4.29 -9.98
CA ALA A 466 14.34 -3.31 -10.52
C ALA A 466 14.28 -1.94 -9.84
N MET A 467 13.16 -1.58 -9.19
CA MET A 467 12.91 -0.22 -8.72
C MET A 467 14.03 0.35 -7.83
N GLY A 468 14.53 -0.41 -6.86
CA GLY A 468 15.55 0.10 -5.95
C GLY A 468 16.94 0.24 -6.58
N VAL A 469 17.20 -0.40 -7.72
CA VAL A 469 18.41 -0.11 -8.51
C VAL A 469 18.39 1.36 -8.93
N PHE A 470 17.25 1.82 -9.44
CA PHE A 470 17.08 3.16 -10.01
C PHE A 470 16.87 4.26 -8.96
N VAL A 471 16.08 3.99 -7.92
CA VAL A 471 15.67 5.05 -6.96
C VAL A 471 16.20 4.84 -5.54
N GLY A 472 16.80 3.68 -5.24
CA GLY A 472 17.28 3.35 -3.89
C GLY A 472 18.36 4.30 -3.37
N SER A 473 19.17 4.87 -4.25
CA SER A 473 20.22 5.81 -3.87
C SER A 473 19.70 7.14 -3.29
N ALA A 474 18.44 7.52 -3.51
CA ALA A 474 17.89 8.76 -2.95
C ALA A 474 17.38 8.62 -1.50
N VAL A 475 17.23 7.38 -0.99
CA VAL A 475 16.62 7.09 0.32
C VAL A 475 17.37 7.73 1.49
N PHE A 476 18.64 7.38 1.67
CA PHE A 476 19.42 7.89 2.80
C PHE A 476 19.58 9.41 2.76
N PRO A 477 19.84 10.04 1.59
CA PRO A 477 19.75 11.47 1.48
C PRO A 477 18.44 12.07 1.97
N ILE A 478 17.29 11.62 1.47
CA ILE A 478 16.00 12.15 1.92
C ILE A 478 15.76 11.90 3.42
N ALA A 479 16.17 10.74 3.95
CA ALA A 479 16.06 10.47 5.39
C ALA A 479 16.91 11.45 6.22
N PHE A 480 18.17 11.66 5.85
CA PHE A 480 19.08 12.55 6.55
C PHE A 480 18.68 14.03 6.44
N MET A 481 17.96 14.41 5.37
CA MET A 481 17.39 15.75 5.16
C MET A 481 16.49 16.21 6.31
N LEU A 482 15.81 15.30 7.01
CA LEU A 482 15.04 15.65 8.20
C LEU A 482 15.66 15.12 9.48
N LEU A 483 16.25 13.93 9.48
CA LEU A 483 16.68 13.27 10.71
C LEU A 483 18.03 13.75 11.25
N TRP A 484 18.92 14.26 10.40
CA TRP A 484 20.30 14.55 10.79
C TRP A 484 20.69 16.01 10.57
N ARG A 485 21.03 16.70 11.66
CA ARG A 485 21.43 18.12 11.65
C ARG A 485 22.61 18.42 10.75
N LYS A 486 23.62 17.55 10.75
CA LYS A 486 24.93 17.77 10.12
C LYS A 486 24.97 17.39 8.64
N ALA A 487 23.91 16.76 8.11
CA ALA A 487 23.90 16.24 6.76
C ALA A 487 24.04 17.37 5.71
N ASN A 488 25.03 17.22 4.84
CA ASN A 488 25.44 18.29 3.92
C ASN A 488 24.94 18.09 2.49
N ALA A 489 24.86 19.19 1.74
CA ALA A 489 24.39 19.17 0.35
C ALA A 489 25.29 18.33 -0.58
N LEU A 490 26.62 18.45 -0.42
CA LEU A 490 27.59 17.76 -1.26
C LEU A 490 27.45 16.23 -1.15
N GLY A 491 27.34 15.72 0.06
CA GLY A 491 27.15 14.29 0.32
C GLY A 491 25.81 13.78 -0.19
N ALA A 492 24.74 14.57 -0.09
CA ALA A 492 23.42 14.21 -0.62
C ALA A 492 23.45 14.08 -2.16
N ILE A 493 24.09 15.04 -2.84
CA ILE A 493 24.24 15.07 -4.30
C ILE A 493 25.14 13.93 -4.80
N LEU A 494 26.34 13.79 -4.24
CA LEU A 494 27.28 12.75 -4.64
C LEU A 494 26.77 11.35 -4.28
N GLY A 495 26.19 11.17 -3.09
CA GLY A 495 25.65 9.89 -2.65
C GLY A 495 24.54 9.39 -3.56
N SER A 496 23.56 10.24 -3.87
CA SER A 496 22.43 9.86 -4.73
C SER A 496 22.87 9.54 -6.17
N THR A 497 23.75 10.36 -6.76
CA THR A 497 24.18 10.19 -8.16
C THR A 497 25.18 9.04 -8.35
N VAL A 498 26.22 8.97 -7.51
CA VAL A 498 27.25 7.91 -7.57
C VAL A 498 26.65 6.57 -7.16
N GLY A 499 25.79 6.55 -6.12
CA GLY A 499 25.08 5.34 -5.71
C GLY A 499 24.24 4.75 -6.83
N CYS A 500 23.40 5.55 -7.49
CA CYS A 500 22.57 5.08 -8.62
C CYS A 500 23.44 4.55 -9.77
N THR A 501 24.49 5.30 -10.15
CA THR A 501 25.38 4.93 -11.25
C THR A 501 26.08 3.59 -10.97
N LEU A 502 26.65 3.41 -9.78
CA LEU A 502 27.30 2.17 -9.38
C LEU A 502 26.31 1.01 -9.21
N GLY A 503 25.09 1.29 -8.76
CA GLY A 503 24.00 0.32 -8.68
C GLY A 503 23.63 -0.24 -10.05
N VAL A 504 23.44 0.63 -11.04
CA VAL A 504 23.14 0.23 -12.43
C VAL A 504 24.31 -0.53 -13.06
N ILE A 505 25.55 -0.05 -12.88
CA ILE A 505 26.75 -0.76 -13.38
C ILE A 505 26.83 -2.16 -12.77
N THR A 506 26.64 -2.29 -11.46
CA THR A 506 26.71 -3.59 -10.77
C THR A 506 25.60 -4.52 -11.26
N TRP A 507 24.37 -4.03 -11.36
CA TRP A 507 23.23 -4.81 -11.85
C TRP A 507 23.49 -5.43 -13.23
N LEU A 508 23.94 -4.61 -14.19
CA LEU A 508 24.22 -5.07 -15.55
C LEU A 508 25.46 -5.97 -15.62
N THR A 509 26.47 -5.68 -14.81
CA THR A 509 27.72 -6.46 -14.74
C THR A 509 27.44 -7.86 -14.19
N VAL A 510 26.71 -7.98 -13.08
CA VAL A 510 26.35 -9.29 -12.50
C VAL A 510 25.50 -10.10 -13.49
N ALA A 511 24.53 -9.46 -14.16
CA ALA A 511 23.77 -10.14 -15.21
C ALA A 511 24.66 -10.69 -16.34
N LYS A 512 25.67 -9.92 -16.77
CA LYS A 512 26.61 -10.34 -17.80
C LYS A 512 27.56 -11.45 -17.33
N VAL A 513 28.07 -11.36 -16.10
CA VAL A 513 29.06 -12.30 -15.54
C VAL A 513 28.43 -13.64 -15.21
N GLU A 514 27.27 -13.67 -14.58
CA GLU A 514 26.62 -14.93 -14.17
C GLU A 514 25.92 -15.64 -15.33
N TYR A 515 25.31 -14.89 -16.25
CA TYR A 515 24.46 -15.48 -17.30
C TYR A 515 24.99 -15.27 -18.73
N GLY A 516 26.15 -14.63 -18.90
CA GLY A 516 26.80 -14.44 -20.20
C GLY A 516 26.14 -13.43 -21.15
N ARG A 517 24.94 -12.92 -20.84
CA ARG A 517 24.16 -11.99 -21.67
C ARG A 517 23.37 -10.98 -20.83
N VAL A 518 23.07 -9.82 -21.41
CA VAL A 518 22.24 -8.78 -20.79
C VAL A 518 20.94 -8.65 -21.58
N ASN A 519 19.83 -9.12 -21.01
CA ASN A 519 18.48 -8.97 -21.55
C ASN A 519 17.45 -8.95 -20.39
N LEU A 520 16.15 -8.84 -20.70
CA LEU A 520 15.10 -8.77 -19.67
C LEU A 520 15.06 -10.01 -18.76
N ASP A 521 15.31 -11.19 -19.32
CA ASP A 521 15.38 -12.44 -18.56
C ASP A 521 16.54 -12.41 -17.55
N THR A 522 17.78 -12.13 -17.99
CA THR A 522 18.96 -12.17 -17.11
C THR A 522 18.99 -11.01 -16.11
N THR A 523 18.59 -9.81 -16.52
CA THR A 523 18.47 -8.67 -15.61
C THR A 523 17.34 -8.82 -14.61
N GLY A 524 16.32 -9.63 -14.93
CA GLY A 524 15.19 -10.01 -14.09
C GLY A 524 15.50 -11.02 -12.98
N ARG A 525 16.69 -11.64 -13.00
CA ARG A 525 17.06 -12.67 -12.02
C ARG A 525 17.41 -12.04 -10.67
N ASN A 526 17.19 -12.83 -9.61
CA ASN A 526 17.36 -12.38 -8.23
C ASN A 526 18.79 -11.88 -7.93
N ALA A 527 19.84 -12.54 -8.44
CA ALA A 527 21.22 -12.18 -8.12
C ALA A 527 21.63 -10.79 -8.67
N PRO A 528 21.42 -10.48 -9.97
CA PRO A 528 21.59 -9.13 -10.49
C PRO A 528 20.77 -8.09 -9.73
N MET A 529 19.49 -8.37 -9.48
CA MET A 529 18.59 -7.45 -8.77
C MET A 529 19.10 -7.17 -7.36
N LEU A 530 19.48 -8.20 -6.61
CA LEU A 530 20.02 -8.08 -5.26
C LEU A 530 21.27 -7.20 -5.24
N ALA A 531 22.24 -7.48 -6.12
CA ALA A 531 23.49 -6.75 -6.16
C ALA A 531 23.28 -5.27 -6.52
N GLY A 532 22.49 -4.99 -7.55
CA GLY A 532 22.19 -3.61 -7.97
C GLY A 532 21.47 -2.80 -6.90
N ASN A 533 20.44 -3.37 -6.29
CA ASN A 533 19.66 -2.72 -5.22
C ASN A 533 20.55 -2.40 -4.02
N LEU A 534 21.35 -3.37 -3.54
CA LEU A 534 22.22 -3.19 -2.39
C LEU A 534 23.30 -2.13 -2.65
N VAL A 535 23.97 -2.18 -3.80
CA VAL A 535 24.99 -1.17 -4.14
C VAL A 535 24.36 0.22 -4.23
N SER A 536 23.20 0.36 -4.87
CA SER A 536 22.53 1.66 -5.03
C SER A 536 22.25 2.34 -3.69
N ILE A 537 21.63 1.62 -2.74
CA ILE A 537 21.26 2.18 -1.44
C ILE A 537 22.45 2.34 -0.49
N LEU A 538 23.32 1.33 -0.38
CA LEU A 538 24.38 1.30 0.65
C LEU A 538 25.51 2.26 0.31
N VAL A 539 25.92 2.32 -0.97
CA VAL A 539 26.98 3.25 -1.40
C VAL A 539 26.52 4.70 -1.23
N SER A 540 25.25 5.00 -1.57
CA SER A 540 24.70 6.34 -1.33
C SER A 540 24.72 6.72 0.14
N GLY A 541 24.24 5.82 1.02
CA GLY A 541 24.25 6.04 2.47
C GLY A 541 25.66 6.27 3.00
N PHE A 542 26.63 5.45 2.56
CA PHE A 542 28.03 5.58 2.95
C PHE A 542 28.66 6.89 2.50
N ILE A 543 28.50 7.28 1.23
CA ILE A 543 29.03 8.54 0.68
C ILE A 543 28.42 9.73 1.42
N HIS A 544 27.09 9.77 1.55
CA HIS A 544 26.43 10.89 2.20
C HIS A 544 26.83 11.01 3.67
N ALA A 545 26.90 9.89 4.41
CA ALA A 545 27.34 9.90 5.79
C ALA A 545 28.79 10.36 5.93
N SER A 546 29.70 9.81 5.13
CA SER A 546 31.13 10.15 5.16
C SER A 546 31.35 11.64 4.85
N CYS A 547 30.75 12.16 3.77
CA CYS A 547 30.82 13.57 3.44
C CYS A 547 30.26 14.46 4.56
N SER A 548 29.19 14.03 5.24
CA SER A 548 28.57 14.80 6.32
C SER A 548 29.37 14.78 7.63
N PHE A 549 30.16 13.73 7.86
CA PHE A 549 31.12 13.70 8.97
C PHE A 549 32.35 14.56 8.69
N ILE A 550 32.85 14.57 7.45
CA ILE A 550 34.02 15.35 7.03
C ILE A 550 33.67 16.85 6.93
N TRP A 551 32.53 17.19 6.34
CA TRP A 551 32.08 18.57 6.11
C TRP A 551 30.66 18.79 6.66
N PRO A 552 30.48 18.82 7.99
CA PRO A 552 29.16 18.93 8.60
C PRO A 552 28.49 20.29 8.32
N GLN A 553 27.26 20.27 7.83
CA GLN A 553 26.42 21.46 7.64
C GLN A 553 25.41 21.54 8.80
N ASN A 554 25.71 22.28 9.87
CA ASN A 554 24.89 22.35 11.10
C ASN A 554 23.56 23.13 10.92
N TYR A 555 22.65 22.61 10.11
CA TYR A 555 21.40 23.26 9.72
C TYR A 555 20.48 23.54 10.93
N ASP A 556 19.69 24.62 10.88
CA ASP A 556 18.83 25.08 11.98
C ASP A 556 17.32 25.02 11.64
N TRP A 557 16.96 24.54 10.45
CA TRP A 557 15.58 24.40 9.96
C TRP A 557 14.79 25.71 9.89
N SER A 558 15.46 26.86 9.93
CA SER A 558 14.82 28.18 9.81
C SER A 558 14.21 28.38 8.42
N THR A 559 14.98 28.11 7.36
CA THR A 559 14.53 28.29 5.97
C THR A 559 13.41 27.33 5.57
N SER A 560 13.43 26.08 6.05
CA SER A 560 12.34 25.13 5.81
C SER A 560 11.02 25.49 6.52
N LYS A 561 11.09 26.23 7.62
CA LYS A 561 9.91 26.79 8.29
C LYS A 561 9.34 28.03 7.57
N GLN A 562 10.14 28.68 6.72
CA GLN A 562 9.75 29.88 5.98
C GLN A 562 9.13 29.58 4.59
N ILE A 563 8.95 28.31 4.23
CA ILE A 563 8.27 27.93 2.98
C ILE A 563 6.89 28.60 2.94
N SER A 564 6.62 29.35 1.87
CA SER A 564 5.44 30.22 1.79
C SER A 564 4.23 29.46 1.26
N GLN A 565 3.08 29.67 1.90
CA GLN A 565 1.79 29.17 1.40
C GLN A 565 1.27 30.08 0.28
N VAL A 566 0.60 29.50 -0.72
CA VAL A 566 -0.01 30.23 -1.84
C VAL A 566 -1.21 31.03 -1.34
N GLU A 567 -2.03 30.41 -0.49
CA GLU A 567 -3.19 31.03 0.14
C GLU A 567 -3.17 30.75 1.65
N ARG A 568 -3.40 31.76 2.50
CA ARG A 568 -3.52 31.52 3.95
C ARG A 568 -4.91 30.94 4.24
N VAL A 569 -5.01 29.62 4.25
CA VAL A 569 -6.22 28.94 4.73
C VAL A 569 -6.22 29.02 6.26
N LYS A 570 -7.32 29.49 6.86
CA LYS A 570 -7.53 29.34 8.32
C LYS A 570 -7.56 27.84 8.61
N ILE A 571 -6.46 27.34 9.16
CA ILE A 571 -6.38 25.98 9.68
C ILE A 571 -7.17 25.99 10.99
N ASP A 572 -8.29 25.27 11.04
CA ASP A 572 -9.14 25.15 12.24
C ASP A 572 -8.52 24.15 13.25
N LEU A 573 -7.22 24.32 13.54
CA LEU A 573 -6.46 23.56 14.52
C LEU A 573 -5.98 24.52 15.60
N THR A 574 -6.00 24.07 16.85
CA THR A 574 -5.49 24.88 17.97
C THR A 574 -3.98 25.05 17.86
N GLU A 575 -3.43 26.20 18.26
CA GLU A 575 -1.97 26.43 18.27
C GLU A 575 -1.21 25.34 19.06
N ASP A 576 -1.86 24.82 20.09
CA ASP A 576 -1.45 23.68 20.92
C ASP A 576 -1.17 22.39 20.12
N GLU A 577 -1.70 22.22 18.90
CA GLU A 577 -1.35 21.07 18.05
C GLU A 577 0.05 21.12 17.47
N PHE A 578 0.59 22.32 17.30
CA PHE A 578 1.95 22.55 16.81
C PHE A 578 2.94 22.76 17.96
N ALA A 579 2.49 22.58 19.21
CA ALA A 579 3.35 22.66 20.38
C ALA A 579 4.50 21.65 20.27
N GLU A 580 5.73 22.17 20.38
CA GLU A 580 6.96 21.38 20.20
C GLU A 580 7.01 20.17 21.14
N GLU A 581 6.51 20.34 22.37
CA GLU A 581 6.41 19.26 23.36
C GLU A 581 5.54 18.11 22.85
N LYS A 582 4.33 18.39 22.34
CA LYS A 582 3.44 17.35 21.81
C LYS A 582 4.02 16.62 20.62
N LEU A 583 4.65 17.35 19.70
CA LEU A 583 5.27 16.76 18.52
C LEU A 583 6.50 15.92 18.88
N SER A 584 7.28 16.35 19.87
CA SER A 584 8.41 15.56 20.40
C SER A 584 7.94 14.28 21.10
N ASN A 585 6.86 14.34 21.87
CA ASN A 585 6.26 13.18 22.51
C ASN A 585 5.70 12.20 21.47
N ALA A 586 4.99 12.70 20.46
CA ALA A 586 4.51 11.89 19.33
C ALA A 586 5.67 11.22 18.57
N LYS A 587 6.78 11.94 18.35
CA LYS A 587 8.00 11.37 17.75
C LYS A 587 8.58 10.24 18.60
N SER A 588 8.84 10.49 19.87
CA SER A 588 9.40 9.48 20.78
C SER A 588 8.51 8.23 20.84
N TRP A 589 7.19 8.43 20.80
CA TRP A 589 6.22 7.34 20.76
C TRP A 589 6.33 6.51 19.48
N ILE A 590 6.32 7.13 18.29
CA ILE A 590 6.39 6.36 17.02
C ILE A 590 7.75 5.72 16.81
N VAL A 591 8.84 6.36 17.23
CA VAL A 591 10.17 5.76 17.20
C VAL A 591 10.20 4.51 18.08
N LYS A 592 9.68 4.59 19.31
CA LYS A 592 9.61 3.45 20.22
C LYS A 592 8.79 2.30 19.64
N TRP A 593 7.52 2.54 19.30
CA TRP A 593 6.62 1.48 18.85
C TRP A 593 6.96 1.00 17.45
N GLY A 594 7.28 1.89 16.51
CA GLY A 594 7.73 1.52 15.17
C GLY A 594 8.97 0.63 15.19
N SER A 595 9.94 0.91 16.06
CA SER A 595 11.13 0.06 16.24
C SER A 595 10.80 -1.29 16.88
N ILE A 596 9.94 -1.31 17.90
CA ILE A 596 9.49 -2.56 18.54
C ILE A 596 8.79 -3.45 17.53
N PHE A 597 7.83 -2.91 16.77
CA PHE A 597 7.10 -3.71 15.77
C PHE A 597 8.01 -4.17 14.63
N THR A 598 8.94 -3.33 14.18
CA THR A 598 9.96 -3.73 13.20
C THR A 598 10.81 -4.89 13.74
N LEU A 599 11.29 -4.81 14.98
CA LEU A 599 12.04 -5.90 15.62
C LEU A 599 11.20 -7.18 15.73
N VAL A 600 9.94 -7.07 16.14
CA VAL A 600 9.04 -8.22 16.27
C VAL A 600 8.80 -8.91 14.93
N ILE A 601 8.43 -8.14 13.91
CA ILE A 601 8.05 -8.68 12.59
C ILE A 601 9.27 -9.21 11.84
N VAL A 602 10.40 -8.49 11.84
CA VAL A 602 11.53 -8.78 10.95
C VAL A 602 12.59 -9.66 11.60
N VAL A 603 12.74 -9.59 12.93
CA VAL A 603 13.80 -10.31 13.64
C VAL A 603 13.21 -11.44 14.47
N LEU A 604 12.26 -11.15 15.36
CA LEU A 604 11.75 -12.16 16.29
C LEU A 604 10.91 -13.23 15.59
N TRP A 605 10.03 -12.86 14.66
CA TRP A 605 9.21 -13.86 13.95
C TRP A 605 10.08 -14.84 13.13
N PRO A 606 11.07 -14.40 12.31
CA PRO A 606 11.99 -15.33 11.68
C PRO A 606 12.78 -16.16 12.71
N LEU A 607 13.30 -15.52 13.76
CA LEU A 607 14.06 -16.21 14.80
C LEU A 607 13.27 -17.36 15.45
N PHE A 608 11.96 -17.19 15.67
CA PHE A 608 11.10 -18.23 16.24
C PHE A 608 10.58 -19.24 15.21
N SER A 609 10.57 -18.90 13.92
CA SER A 609 10.05 -19.78 12.86
C SER A 609 11.12 -20.62 12.17
N LEU A 610 12.37 -20.15 12.08
CA LEU A 610 13.49 -20.88 11.47
C LEU A 610 13.81 -22.21 12.18
N PRO A 611 13.78 -22.31 13.53
CA PRO A 611 14.04 -23.57 14.24
C PRO A 611 13.00 -24.66 13.94
N ALA A 612 11.79 -24.29 13.52
CA ALA A 612 10.76 -25.25 13.13
C ALA A 612 11.20 -26.07 11.90
N LYS A 613 12.13 -25.55 11.09
CA LYS A 613 12.58 -26.13 9.83
C LYS A 613 11.41 -26.37 8.88
N GLU A 614 10.79 -27.52 8.94
CA GLU A 614 9.54 -27.84 8.23
C GLU A 614 8.37 -27.73 9.21
N PHE A 615 7.37 -26.93 8.86
CA PHE A 615 6.22 -26.68 9.73
C PHE A 615 5.44 -27.96 9.96
N SER A 616 5.08 -28.22 11.21
CA SER A 616 4.08 -29.24 11.52
C SER A 616 2.68 -28.75 11.13
N LEU A 617 1.72 -29.67 11.05
CA LEU A 617 0.30 -29.31 10.84
C LEU A 617 -0.17 -28.27 11.86
N GLY A 618 0.21 -28.40 13.13
CA GLY A 618 -0.14 -27.44 14.18
C GLY A 618 0.45 -26.05 13.92
N TYR A 619 1.73 -25.98 13.49
CA TYR A 619 2.38 -24.72 13.17
C TYR A 619 1.78 -24.06 11.92
N PHE A 620 1.49 -24.84 10.87
CA PHE A 620 0.84 -24.34 9.67
C PHE A 620 -0.61 -23.89 9.96
N THR A 621 -1.32 -24.60 10.83
CA THR A 621 -2.66 -24.18 11.29
C THR A 621 -2.58 -22.85 12.02
N PHE A 622 -1.59 -22.68 12.91
CA PHE A 622 -1.35 -21.39 13.58
C PHE A 622 -1.05 -20.26 12.57
N TRP A 623 -0.23 -20.52 11.55
CA TRP A 623 0.01 -19.57 10.45
C TRP A 623 -1.26 -19.16 9.73
N ALA A 624 -2.09 -20.13 9.33
CA ALA A 624 -3.37 -19.89 8.67
C ALA A 624 -4.32 -19.09 9.57
N VAL A 625 -4.38 -19.41 10.86
CA VAL A 625 -5.18 -18.67 11.84
C VAL A 625 -4.71 -17.22 11.95
N ILE A 626 -3.39 -16.96 11.98
CA ILE A 626 -2.88 -15.59 11.97
C ILE A 626 -3.34 -14.85 10.70
N ALA A 627 -3.25 -15.49 9.53
CA ALA A 627 -3.70 -14.88 8.28
C ALA A 627 -5.20 -14.53 8.31
N VAL A 628 -6.05 -15.43 8.81
CA VAL A 628 -7.51 -15.20 8.95
C VAL A 628 -7.79 -14.10 9.97
N VAL A 629 -7.27 -14.22 11.18
CA VAL A 629 -7.58 -13.33 12.30
C VAL A 629 -7.04 -11.92 12.05
N TRP A 630 -5.78 -11.78 11.63
CA TRP A 630 -5.18 -10.47 11.38
C TRP A 630 -5.81 -9.81 10.15
N GLY A 631 -6.08 -10.56 9.08
CA GLY A 631 -6.83 -10.07 7.92
C GLY A 631 -8.20 -9.51 8.33
N THR A 632 -8.92 -10.24 9.19
CA THR A 632 -10.28 -9.88 9.63
C THR A 632 -10.28 -8.69 10.59
N ILE A 633 -9.44 -8.71 11.63
CA ILE A 633 -9.33 -7.63 12.61
C ILE A 633 -8.84 -6.35 11.90
N GLY A 634 -7.82 -6.46 11.04
CA GLY A 634 -7.32 -5.34 10.25
C GLY A 634 -8.41 -4.72 9.38
N SER A 635 -9.21 -5.57 8.71
CA SER A 635 -10.37 -5.14 7.92
C SER A 635 -11.42 -4.43 8.77
N ALA A 636 -11.80 -4.99 9.92
CA ALA A 636 -12.79 -4.39 10.80
C ALA A 636 -12.32 -3.01 11.31
N VAL A 637 -11.05 -2.90 11.72
CA VAL A 637 -10.47 -1.64 12.22
C VAL A 637 -10.46 -0.57 11.13
N ILE A 638 -10.01 -0.90 9.92
CA ILE A 638 -9.85 0.10 8.85
C ILE A 638 -11.17 0.55 8.25
N ILE A 639 -12.21 -0.29 8.33
CA ILE A 639 -13.56 0.03 7.88
C ILE A 639 -14.32 0.81 8.97
N ILE A 640 -14.27 0.37 10.22
CA ILE A 640 -15.12 0.96 11.27
C ILE A 640 -14.53 2.26 11.82
N LEU A 641 -13.20 2.33 12.02
CA LEU A 641 -12.58 3.47 12.71
C LEU A 641 -12.83 4.82 12.00
N PRO A 642 -12.66 4.96 10.67
CA PRO A 642 -12.92 6.24 9.99
C PRO A 642 -14.38 6.70 10.12
N ILE A 643 -15.33 5.76 10.11
CA ILE A 643 -16.77 6.03 10.28
C ILE A 643 -17.01 6.59 11.68
N THR A 644 -16.48 5.93 12.71
CA THR A 644 -16.66 6.36 14.11
C THR A 644 -16.07 7.75 14.35
N GLU A 645 -14.90 8.05 13.80
CA GLU A 645 -14.24 9.36 13.93
C GLU A 645 -15.00 10.47 13.19
N SER A 646 -15.74 10.12 12.13
CA SER A 646 -16.47 11.06 11.26
C SER A 646 -17.97 11.12 11.58
N TRP A 647 -18.44 10.35 12.56
CA TRP A 647 -19.87 10.14 12.82
C TRP A 647 -20.64 11.44 13.06
N ALA A 648 -20.11 12.36 13.85
CA ALA A 648 -20.75 13.66 14.09
C ALA A 648 -20.91 14.48 12.80
N THR A 649 -19.89 14.49 11.94
CA THR A 649 -19.95 15.17 10.63
C THR A 649 -20.96 14.49 9.70
N ILE A 650 -20.98 13.16 9.69
CA ILE A 650 -21.95 12.38 8.91
C ILE A 650 -23.38 12.67 9.39
N GLN A 651 -23.62 12.72 10.70
CA GLN A 651 -24.92 13.08 11.28
C GLN A 651 -25.35 14.50 10.86
N HIS A 652 -24.45 15.48 10.91
CA HIS A 652 -24.75 16.84 10.43
C HIS A 652 -25.15 16.87 8.95
N ILE A 653 -24.45 16.13 8.09
CA ILE A 653 -24.80 16.05 6.66
C ILE A 653 -26.14 15.34 6.46
N LEU A 654 -26.39 14.22 7.16
CA LEU A 654 -27.65 13.47 7.07
C LEU A 654 -28.83 14.30 7.56
N ILE A 655 -28.68 15.02 8.67
CA ILE A 655 -29.69 15.95 9.19
C ILE A 655 -29.89 17.09 8.18
N GLY A 656 -28.84 17.66 7.60
CA GLY A 656 -28.95 18.70 6.57
C GLY A 656 -29.62 18.23 5.28
N LEU A 657 -29.49 16.95 4.92
CA LEU A 657 -30.19 16.33 3.79
C LEU A 657 -31.69 16.12 4.06
N VAL A 658 -32.04 15.88 5.33
CA VAL A 658 -33.43 15.61 5.76
C VAL A 658 -34.17 16.88 6.19
N THR A 659 -33.46 17.89 6.69
CA THR A 659 -34.03 19.11 7.29
C THR A 659 -33.66 20.34 6.45
N ASN A 660 -34.65 21.18 6.16
CA ASN A 660 -34.52 22.37 5.31
C ASN A 660 -33.39 23.33 5.80
N ASP A 661 -32.64 23.94 4.88
CA ASP A 661 -31.38 24.70 5.13
C ASP A 661 -31.47 25.72 6.29
N ARG A 662 -32.67 26.30 6.50
CA ARG A 662 -32.97 27.26 7.58
C ARG A 662 -32.80 26.72 9.01
N LEU A 663 -33.02 25.42 9.23
CA LEU A 663 -32.90 24.85 10.58
C LEU A 663 -31.43 24.65 10.94
N THR A 664 -30.61 24.24 9.97
CA THR A 664 -29.17 24.06 10.12
C THR A 664 -28.48 25.41 10.41
N GLU A 665 -28.83 26.46 9.67
CA GLU A 665 -28.35 27.83 9.95
C GLU A 665 -28.71 28.27 11.38
N LYS A 666 -29.92 27.98 11.85
CA LYS A 666 -30.33 28.29 13.23
C LYS A 666 -29.56 27.48 14.27
N ILE A 667 -29.28 26.22 14.02
CA ILE A 667 -28.48 25.38 14.92
C ILE A 667 -27.04 25.90 14.99
N ASP A 668 -26.45 26.28 13.86
CA ASP A 668 -25.09 26.83 13.80
C ASP A 668 -24.99 28.21 14.47
N GLU A 669 -25.98 29.08 14.27
CA GLU A 669 -26.13 30.36 14.98
C GLU A 669 -26.20 30.14 16.50
N VAL A 670 -27.01 29.17 16.95
CA VAL A 670 -27.13 28.84 18.39
C VAL A 670 -25.82 28.27 18.94
N ASN A 671 -25.17 27.34 18.23
CA ASN A 671 -23.88 26.75 18.63
C ASN A 671 -22.75 27.79 18.66
N PHE A 672 -22.75 28.74 17.74
CA PHE A 672 -21.80 29.85 17.71
C PHE A 672 -21.99 30.78 18.91
N ARG A 673 -23.25 31.18 19.18
CA ARG A 673 -23.57 31.98 20.38
C ARG A 673 -23.19 31.26 21.66
N LEU A 674 -23.46 29.97 21.77
CA LEU A 674 -23.06 29.17 22.92
C LEU A 674 -21.54 29.18 23.12
N ARG A 675 -20.76 28.97 22.06
CA ARG A 675 -19.29 28.99 22.12
C ARG A 675 -18.75 30.37 22.51
N CYS A 676 -19.31 31.44 21.95
CA CYS A 676 -18.93 32.81 22.32
C CYS A 676 -19.24 33.09 23.79
N ILE A 677 -20.39 32.65 24.32
CA ILE A 677 -20.76 32.78 25.73
C ILE A 677 -19.81 31.96 26.63
N MET A 678 -19.47 30.74 26.22
CA MET A 678 -18.53 29.90 26.97
C MET A 678 -17.12 30.50 27.00
N GLN A 679 -16.68 31.16 25.93
CA GLN A 679 -15.37 31.81 25.86
C GLN A 679 -15.33 33.16 26.58
N SER A 680 -16.45 33.88 26.66
CA SER A 680 -16.52 35.18 27.33
C SER A 680 -16.73 35.09 28.84
N ILE A 681 -17.09 33.90 29.36
CA ILE A 681 -17.35 33.68 30.79
C ILE A 681 -16.50 32.49 31.29
N PRO A 682 -15.28 32.73 31.80
CA PRO A 682 -14.41 31.70 32.37
C PRO A 682 -15.08 30.87 33.48
N GLU A 683 -15.97 31.54 34.23
CA GLU A 683 -16.76 30.96 35.32
C GLU A 683 -17.83 29.98 34.81
N ALA A 684 -18.42 30.24 33.63
CA ALA A 684 -19.38 29.33 33.00
C ALA A 684 -18.69 28.08 32.45
N GLN A 685 -17.46 28.23 31.93
CA GLN A 685 -16.65 27.09 31.51
C GLN A 685 -16.26 26.21 32.71
N GLN A 686 -15.90 26.80 33.86
CA GLN A 686 -15.67 26.05 35.10
C GLN A 686 -16.95 25.41 35.64
N ALA A 687 -18.08 26.12 35.64
CA ALA A 687 -19.37 25.59 36.07
C ALA A 687 -19.80 24.40 35.21
N TYR A 688 -19.67 24.50 33.88
CA TYR A 688 -19.97 23.41 32.95
C TYR A 688 -19.05 22.19 33.16
N LEU A 689 -17.75 22.41 33.39
CA LEU A 689 -16.81 21.34 33.70
C LEU A 689 -17.15 20.65 35.04
N MET A 690 -17.53 21.42 36.05
CA MET A 690 -18.00 20.89 37.34
C MET A 690 -19.33 20.13 37.22
N GLU A 691 -20.24 20.60 36.39
CA GLU A 691 -21.54 19.96 36.15
C GLU A 691 -21.39 18.66 35.35
N LYS A 692 -20.46 18.64 34.39
CA LYS A 692 -20.05 17.43 33.67
C LYS A 692 -19.32 16.42 34.56
N GLU A 693 -18.54 16.88 35.53
CA GLU A 693 -17.97 16.00 36.56
C GLU A 693 -19.04 15.46 37.51
N LYS A 694 -20.03 16.27 37.88
CA LYS A 694 -21.20 15.82 38.66
C LYS A 694 -21.99 14.75 37.90
N SER A 695 -22.27 14.96 36.62
CA SER A 695 -23.01 13.98 35.81
C SER A 695 -22.26 12.65 35.73
N LYS A 696 -20.94 12.68 35.50
CA LYS A 696 -20.09 11.47 35.50
C LYS A 696 -20.08 10.75 36.84
N LYS A 697 -20.04 11.49 37.95
CA LYS A 697 -20.12 10.90 39.30
C LYS A 697 -21.49 10.28 39.57
N GLN A 698 -22.55 10.89 39.05
CA GLN A 698 -23.91 10.41 39.21
C GLN A 698 -24.17 9.15 38.36
N GLU A 699 -23.70 9.11 37.11
CA GLU A 699 -23.68 7.90 36.27
C GLU A 699 -22.88 6.76 36.92
N ALA A 700 -21.73 7.08 37.53
CA ALA A 700 -20.94 6.09 38.25
C ALA A 700 -21.66 5.55 39.50
N LEU A 701 -22.41 6.40 40.21
CA LEU A 701 -23.18 6.01 41.39
C LEU A 701 -24.40 5.14 41.00
N GLU A 702 -25.09 5.47 39.91
CA GLU A 702 -26.19 4.68 39.35
C GLU A 702 -25.71 3.30 38.88
N LEU A 703 -24.55 3.23 38.22
CA LEU A 703 -23.88 1.97 37.85
C LEU A 703 -23.51 1.12 39.08
N GLN A 704 -23.16 1.76 40.19
CA GLN A 704 -22.80 1.09 41.43
C GLN A 704 -24.05 0.57 42.18
N GLN A 705 -25.14 1.34 42.18
CA GLN A 705 -26.45 0.91 42.71
C GLN A 705 -27.07 -0.23 41.88
N LEU A 706 -26.92 -0.21 40.55
CA LEU A 706 -27.32 -1.30 39.67
C LEU A 706 -26.55 -2.60 39.95
N ARG A 707 -25.28 -2.51 40.37
CA ARG A 707 -24.50 -3.68 40.82
C ARG A 707 -24.91 -4.18 42.21
N HIS A 708 -25.45 -3.33 43.06
CA HIS A 708 -25.84 -3.72 44.43
C HIS A 708 -27.27 -4.27 44.50
N ASN A 709 -28.15 -3.88 43.58
CA ASN A 709 -29.55 -4.33 43.49
C ASN A 709 -29.77 -5.53 42.55
N ALA A 710 -28.71 -6.17 42.05
CA ALA A 710 -28.85 -7.42 41.31
C ALA A 710 -29.28 -8.54 42.29
N PRO A 711 -30.46 -9.17 42.11
CA PRO A 711 -30.94 -10.20 43.03
C PRO A 711 -30.04 -11.45 42.94
N LEU A 712 -29.55 -11.90 44.10
CA LEU A 712 -28.99 -13.24 44.29
C LEU A 712 -30.12 -14.26 44.08
N THR A 713 -30.28 -14.77 42.86
CA THR A 713 -31.12 -15.93 42.59
C THR A 713 -30.38 -17.20 43.03
N SER A 714 -30.61 -17.58 44.30
CA SER A 714 -30.49 -18.95 44.77
C SER A 714 -31.63 -19.79 44.19
N VAL A 715 -31.33 -20.81 43.38
CA VAL A 715 -32.22 -21.95 43.17
C VAL A 715 -31.38 -23.22 43.15
N SER A 716 -31.52 -23.98 44.23
CA SER A 716 -31.30 -25.43 44.31
C SER A 716 -32.42 -26.17 43.56
N ALA A 717 -32.11 -27.27 42.86
CA ALA A 717 -32.78 -28.57 43.01
C ALA A 717 -32.33 -29.56 41.92
N GLU A 718 -31.96 -30.73 42.44
CA GLU A 718 -31.90 -32.08 41.88
C GLU A 718 -32.74 -32.39 40.62
N GLY A 719 -32.18 -33.29 39.80
CA GLY A 719 -32.76 -33.92 38.62
C GLY A 719 -31.69 -34.55 37.75
#